data_AF-A0A6P0YYP3-F1
#
_entry.id   AF-A0A6P0YYP3-F1
#
_cell.length_a   1.000
_cell.length_b   1.000
_cell.length_c   1.000
_cell.angle_alpha   90.00
_cell.angle_beta   90.00
_cell.angle_gamma   90.00
#
_symmetry.space_group_name_H-M   'P 1'
#
loop_
_entity.id
_entity.type
_entity.pdbx_description
1 polymer ?
#
loop_
_entity_poly.entity_id
_entity_poly.type
_entity_poly.pdbx_seq_one_letter_code
_entity_poly.pdbx_strand_id
1 'polypeptide(L)'
;MPNNSYGSTIRDRVWYLLKAIVDFANGEVDDIDNRLHLRPKNSKNSKIQWKDEDIQPPYRLLVDRISKHNLADLTCFVDKNHKLTPVQVSDSLKILCDFLRPIDICEDHRSSSQGGDGQRIFTLSLWFKAPADEKRRDEFNQKWELCRQARHSGNAASDMTMGQSNPENASNLTSAQIFLCYGSDRSVDATLAQQIAQELGQHHQVFTEEQIGRGEPRSHRIQQELENADALIVLLSEQAGQSELIHDIVTQAQELQGQRSGLPRILPVRIKFHRPFSYPLNTVLDPLPWALWDGEEDTSRLVQELQGAIAGHPLPIATTTEKQAMVDHPDGACISSPNPTAQPPGDQMPFALPLETPEGSMDAESRFYIERKGDKAAYLALLDQREKGETVTILGPRQMGKSSLLIRLMTQARVKGKQVAFLDFQQLDQATLNDAELFYRHFCEWLTILLDMPSEVDSFWQKYRCLGTALKCTYYVKNYLLKTVDSPIFLAMDEMDKLITSPFRDEFFGLLRSWHNARSNDPTVWRQFDLVMVTCTEPYQLIQDLNQSPFNVGTSIRLKDFNLAEVAELNHRHGEVLKDSELTTLIKWVGGHPYLLRKALYLIASKQLIASELFESIMADWGPFGEHLRYHLFRMDDKSHLVQGLLQVMCRETCEDEQVLRRLEGAGLVRREGHQIQPRCRLYAEYFKEHLHE
;
A
#
# COMPACT_ATOMS: atom_id res chain seq x y z
N MET A 1 9.97 25.76 26.44
CA MET A 1 11.11 24.86 26.79
C MET A 1 11.47 24.09 25.52
N PRO A 2 12.73 23.81 25.18
CA PRO A 2 13.01 23.20 23.88
C PRO A 2 12.42 21.79 23.83
N ASN A 3 11.56 21.56 22.84
CA ASN A 3 11.00 20.27 22.44
C ASN A 3 12.12 19.24 22.26
N ASN A 4 12.32 18.35 23.23
CA ASN A 4 13.08 17.13 22.99
C ASN A 4 12.16 16.13 22.30
N SER A 5 12.03 16.26 20.97
CA SER A 5 11.57 15.16 20.12
C SER A 5 12.58 14.02 20.25
N TYR A 6 12.12 12.81 20.56
CA TYR A 6 12.94 11.61 20.67
C TYR A 6 12.57 10.62 19.55
N GLY A 7 12.58 11.11 18.29
CA GLY A 7 12.22 10.36 17.10
C GLY A 7 13.34 9.47 16.53
N SER A 8 13.00 8.66 15.52
CA SER A 8 13.90 7.71 14.83
C SER A 8 15.17 8.37 14.27
N THR A 9 15.04 9.57 13.70
CA THR A 9 16.18 10.33 13.16
C THR A 9 17.22 10.68 14.22
N ILE A 10 16.78 10.97 15.45
CA ILE A 10 17.68 11.31 16.57
C ILE A 10 18.36 10.05 17.10
N ARG A 11 17.60 8.96 17.22
CA ARG A 11 18.14 7.63 17.57
C ARG A 11 19.24 7.21 16.60
N ASP A 12 18.99 7.34 15.29
CA ASP A 12 19.97 6.95 14.27
C ASP A 12 21.23 7.82 14.33
N ARG A 13 21.10 9.14 14.54
CA ARG A 13 22.27 10.03 14.75
C ARG A 13 23.10 9.63 15.97
N VAL A 14 22.45 9.29 17.08
CA VAL A 14 23.13 8.84 18.30
C VAL A 14 23.82 7.49 18.07
N TRP A 15 23.17 6.57 17.36
CA TRP A 15 23.76 5.29 16.98
C TRP A 15 25.02 5.46 16.11
N TYR A 16 24.95 6.27 15.05
CA TYR A 16 26.09 6.48 14.16
C TYR A 16 27.28 7.13 14.88
N LEU A 17 27.03 8.07 15.78
CA LEU A 17 28.08 8.64 16.61
C LEU A 17 28.72 7.60 17.53
N LEU A 18 27.90 6.77 18.19
CA LEU A 18 28.38 5.71 19.08
C LEU A 18 29.20 4.67 18.30
N LYS A 19 28.68 4.23 17.14
CA LYS A 19 29.35 3.32 16.22
C LYS A 19 30.74 3.84 15.83
N ALA A 20 30.81 5.10 15.39
CA ALA A 20 32.07 5.73 14.99
C ALA A 20 33.12 5.76 16.11
N ILE A 21 32.69 6.01 17.36
CA ILE A 21 33.57 6.01 18.53
C ILE A 21 34.09 4.60 18.86
N VAL A 22 33.22 3.58 18.76
CA VAL A 22 33.55 2.17 19.04
C VAL A 22 34.47 1.59 17.98
N ASP A 23 34.13 1.76 16.70
CA ASP A 23 34.92 1.21 15.58
C ASP A 23 36.35 1.80 15.60
N PHE A 24 36.48 3.10 15.91
CA PHE A 24 37.78 3.74 16.11
C PHE A 24 38.55 3.18 17.31
N ALA A 25 37.87 2.95 18.45
CA ALA A 25 38.49 2.37 19.64
C ALA A 25 39.00 0.94 19.43
N ASN A 26 38.33 0.17 18.57
CA ASN A 26 38.72 -1.19 18.21
C ASN A 26 39.82 -1.24 17.13
N GLY A 27 40.18 -0.10 16.55
CA GLY A 27 41.15 -0.02 15.46
C GLY A 27 40.59 -0.50 14.11
N GLU A 28 39.26 -0.52 13.96
CA GLU A 28 38.57 -0.89 12.71
C GLU A 28 38.53 0.27 11.70
N VAL A 29 38.84 1.48 12.17
CA VAL A 29 39.04 2.68 11.34
C VAL A 29 40.48 3.16 11.52
N ASP A 30 41.28 3.08 10.46
CA ASP A 30 42.66 3.59 10.46
C ASP A 30 42.71 5.12 10.29
N ASP A 31 43.66 5.76 10.98
CA ASP A 31 44.01 7.18 10.81
C ASP A 31 44.78 7.36 9.49
N ILE A 32 44.09 7.15 8.37
CA ILE A 32 44.67 7.36 7.04
C ILE A 32 44.89 8.86 6.86
N ASP A 33 46.15 9.24 6.61
CA ASP A 33 46.68 10.61 6.45
C ASP A 33 46.96 11.43 7.71
N ASN A 34 46.96 10.87 8.93
CA ASN A 34 47.38 11.60 10.15
C ASN A 34 46.50 12.85 10.40
N ARG A 35 45.29 12.88 9.82
CA ARG A 35 44.36 14.02 9.80
C ARG A 35 43.53 14.08 11.08
N LEU A 36 43.29 12.93 11.70
CA LEU A 36 42.65 12.83 13.00
C LEU A 36 43.77 12.74 14.02
N HIS A 37 44.23 13.86 14.60
CA HIS A 37 45.24 13.90 15.68
C HIS A 37 44.75 13.19 16.98
N LEU A 38 44.49 11.89 16.90
CA LEU A 38 43.84 11.05 17.90
C LEU A 38 44.79 9.95 18.44
N ARG A 39 45.98 9.76 17.84
CA ARG A 39 47.05 8.87 18.36
C ARG A 39 48.28 9.69 18.81
N PRO A 40 48.92 9.39 19.96
CA PRO A 40 49.96 10.27 20.51
C PRO A 40 51.36 9.87 20.06
N LYS A 41 52.10 10.77 19.40
CA LYS A 41 53.55 10.88 19.58
C LYS A 41 53.79 11.85 20.75
N ASN A 42 53.99 11.29 21.94
CA ASN A 42 54.36 11.97 23.20
C ASN A 42 53.30 12.92 23.82
N SER A 43 52.73 12.46 24.94
CA SER A 43 51.82 13.07 25.93
C SER A 43 51.34 14.55 25.76
N LYS A 44 50.02 14.72 25.55
CA LYS A 44 49.06 15.52 26.37
C LYS A 44 47.73 15.87 25.65
N ASN A 45 47.53 15.41 24.41
CA ASN A 45 46.32 15.68 23.63
C ASN A 45 45.62 14.38 23.19
N SER A 46 44.27 14.40 23.23
CA SER A 46 43.28 13.45 22.69
C SER A 46 43.58 11.94 22.74
N LYS A 47 42.81 11.14 23.53
CA LYS A 47 42.88 9.67 23.50
C LYS A 47 41.50 9.00 23.56
N ILE A 48 41.21 8.10 22.63
CA ILE A 48 40.16 7.06 22.76
C ILE A 48 40.89 5.75 23.10
N GLN A 49 40.64 5.17 24.27
CA GLN A 49 41.29 3.92 24.69
C GLN A 49 40.42 3.08 25.60
N TRP A 50 40.45 1.76 25.42
CA TRP A 50 39.88 0.81 26.36
C TRP A 50 40.72 0.78 27.64
N LYS A 51 40.07 0.80 28.81
CA LYS A 51 40.71 0.45 30.09
C LYS A 51 40.45 -1.04 30.36
N ASP A 52 41.52 -1.79 30.62
CA ASP A 52 41.42 -3.11 31.23
C ASP A 52 41.28 -2.90 32.75
N GLU A 53 40.06 -3.04 33.29
CA GLU A 53 39.84 -3.21 34.73
C GLU A 53 39.57 -4.70 34.98
N ASP A 54 40.25 -5.29 35.97
CA ASP A 54 40.30 -6.73 36.31
C ASP A 54 38.97 -7.33 36.82
N ILE A 55 37.82 -6.97 36.26
CA ILE A 55 36.51 -7.55 36.64
C ILE A 55 35.65 -7.75 35.38
N GLN A 56 34.88 -8.85 35.37
CA GLN A 56 33.81 -9.19 34.43
C GLN A 56 32.97 -7.97 33.97
N PRO A 57 32.32 -8.02 32.78
CA PRO A 57 31.67 -6.88 32.11
C PRO A 57 31.05 -5.84 33.06
N PRO A 58 31.28 -4.53 32.83
CA PRO A 58 31.58 -3.88 31.54
C PRO A 58 33.03 -3.44 31.29
N TYR A 59 33.45 -3.52 30.01
CA TYR A 59 34.61 -2.79 29.50
C TYR A 59 34.37 -1.26 29.58
N ARG A 60 35.41 -0.47 29.84
CA ARG A 60 35.29 1.00 29.94
C ARG A 60 36.07 1.67 28.82
N LEU A 61 35.39 2.50 28.02
CA LEU A 61 36.00 3.29 26.95
C LEU A 61 36.27 4.71 27.41
N LEU A 62 37.54 5.04 27.62
CA LEU A 62 37.92 6.39 27.99
C LEU A 62 38.04 7.27 26.74
N VAL A 63 37.25 8.34 26.68
CA VAL A 63 37.30 9.36 25.62
C VAL A 63 37.82 10.68 26.20
N ASP A 64 39.13 10.89 26.15
CA ASP A 64 39.80 12.04 26.76
C ASP A 64 40.11 13.14 25.72
N ARG A 65 39.69 14.38 25.99
CA ARG A 65 40.03 15.62 25.25
C ARG A 65 39.85 15.55 23.72
N ILE A 66 38.65 15.27 23.23
CA ILE A 66 38.35 15.24 21.77
C ILE A 66 37.43 16.39 21.38
N SER A 67 37.78 17.07 20.28
CA SER A 67 36.95 18.14 19.72
C SER A 67 35.70 17.58 19.04
N LYS A 68 34.59 18.33 19.09
CA LYS A 68 33.35 17.98 18.37
C LYS A 68 33.54 17.91 16.84
N HIS A 69 34.57 18.56 16.30
CA HIS A 69 34.90 18.51 14.87
C HIS A 69 35.57 17.18 14.52
N ASN A 70 36.49 16.70 15.37
CA ASN A 70 37.13 15.40 15.16
C ASN A 70 36.11 14.25 15.25
N LEU A 71 35.11 14.34 16.14
CA LEU A 71 34.01 13.36 16.20
C LEU A 71 33.09 13.43 14.97
N ALA A 72 32.80 14.63 14.47
CA ALA A 72 32.04 14.81 13.22
C ALA A 72 32.78 14.19 12.03
N ASP A 73 34.09 14.41 11.92
CA ASP A 73 34.90 13.80 10.86
C ASP A 73 34.98 12.29 11.02
N LEU A 74 35.05 11.76 12.25
CA LEU A 74 35.04 10.32 12.52
C LEU A 74 33.76 9.63 12.00
N THR A 75 32.59 10.27 12.12
CA THR A 75 31.33 9.71 11.59
C THR A 75 31.33 9.55 10.08
N CYS A 76 32.06 10.40 9.36
CA CYS A 76 32.20 10.32 7.89
C CYS A 76 32.99 9.09 7.43
N PHE A 77 33.89 8.57 8.27
CA PHE A 77 34.72 7.41 7.93
C PHE A 77 33.96 6.09 8.07
N VAL A 78 33.00 6.04 8.99
CA VAL A 78 32.14 4.86 9.20
C VAL A 78 31.00 4.81 8.18
N ASP A 79 30.45 5.96 7.81
CA ASP A 79 29.44 6.05 6.75
C ASP A 79 29.44 7.43 6.08
N LYS A 80 29.79 7.47 4.78
CA LYS A 80 29.89 8.70 3.99
C LYS A 80 28.55 9.42 3.82
N ASN A 81 27.43 8.72 3.92
CA ASN A 81 26.09 9.28 3.76
C ASN A 81 25.52 9.88 5.05
N HIS A 82 26.19 9.65 6.20
CA HIS A 82 25.68 10.00 7.53
C HIS A 82 26.63 10.89 8.34
N LYS A 83 27.47 11.70 7.68
CA LYS A 83 28.36 12.66 8.37
C LYS A 83 27.58 13.62 9.26
N LEU A 84 27.83 13.61 10.56
CA LEU A 84 27.18 14.51 11.51
C LEU A 84 27.86 15.88 11.52
N THR A 85 27.09 16.95 11.67
CA THR A 85 27.63 18.30 11.91
C THR A 85 28.11 18.44 13.36
N PRO A 86 29.03 19.38 13.68
CA PRO A 86 29.46 19.63 15.05
C PRO A 86 28.33 19.97 16.04
N VAL A 87 27.23 20.53 15.53
CA VAL A 87 26.00 20.79 16.32
C VAL A 87 25.28 19.48 16.61
N GLN A 88 25.05 18.66 15.58
CA GLN A 88 24.43 17.33 15.73
C GLN A 88 25.25 16.40 16.63
N VAL A 89 26.58 16.47 16.58
CA VAL A 89 27.46 15.74 17.52
C VAL A 89 27.23 16.21 18.96
N SER A 90 27.14 17.53 19.20
CA SER A 90 26.88 18.06 20.54
C SER A 90 25.51 17.63 21.07
N ASP A 91 24.48 17.67 20.22
CA ASP A 91 23.13 17.24 20.58
C ASP A 91 23.09 15.74 20.83
N SER A 92 23.72 14.95 19.96
CA SER A 92 23.78 13.49 20.10
C SER A 92 24.56 13.07 21.35
N LEU A 93 25.67 13.73 21.69
CA LEU A 93 26.38 13.48 22.95
C LEU A 93 25.54 13.85 24.18
N LYS A 94 24.84 14.98 24.13
CA LYS A 94 23.95 15.40 25.23
C LYS A 94 22.84 14.37 25.43
N ILE A 95 22.22 13.93 24.34
CA ILE A 95 21.15 12.94 24.34
C ILE A 95 21.70 11.59 24.81
N LEU A 96 22.84 11.13 24.30
CA LEU A 96 23.51 9.91 24.75
C LEU A 96 23.77 9.95 26.26
N CYS A 97 24.34 11.03 26.79
CA CYS A 97 24.57 11.21 28.23
C CYS A 97 23.25 11.24 29.02
N ASP A 98 22.25 11.97 28.54
CA ASP A 98 20.96 12.07 29.20
C ASP A 98 20.25 10.70 29.21
N PHE A 99 20.31 9.92 28.13
CA PHE A 99 19.66 8.60 28.01
C PHE A 99 20.39 7.47 28.73
N LEU A 100 21.71 7.52 28.83
CA LEU A 100 22.54 6.45 29.42
C LEU A 100 22.88 6.68 30.90
N ARG A 101 22.69 7.90 31.43
CA ARG A 101 22.85 8.20 32.87
C ARG A 101 21.96 7.35 33.80
N PRO A 102 20.68 7.03 33.50
CA PRO A 102 19.81 6.26 34.40
C PRO A 102 20.16 4.77 34.57
N ILE A 103 21.10 4.27 33.77
CA ILE A 103 21.51 2.86 33.74
C ILE A 103 22.99 2.66 34.13
N ASP A 104 23.62 3.67 34.73
CA ASP A 104 25.03 3.67 35.17
C ASP A 104 26.07 3.41 34.06
N ILE A 105 25.72 3.76 32.81
CA ILE A 105 26.56 3.49 31.62
C ILE A 105 27.41 4.71 31.21
N CYS A 106 27.09 5.92 31.69
CA CYS A 106 27.82 7.15 31.31
C CYS A 106 28.13 8.01 32.54
N GLU A 107 29.42 8.28 32.78
CA GLU A 107 29.87 9.25 33.78
C GLU A 107 30.32 10.56 33.11
N ASP A 108 29.58 11.61 33.38
CA ASP A 108 29.77 12.93 32.80
C ASP A 108 30.59 13.84 33.74
N HIS A 109 31.91 13.86 33.55
CA HIS A 109 32.87 14.68 34.32
C HIS A 109 33.15 16.05 33.66
N ARG A 110 32.12 16.73 33.13
CA ARG A 110 32.28 18.10 32.59
C ARG A 110 32.67 19.08 33.70
N SER A 111 33.86 19.68 33.64
CA SER A 111 34.22 20.80 34.54
C SER A 111 33.31 21.99 34.30
N SER A 112 32.78 22.58 35.36
CA SER A 112 31.85 23.73 35.33
C SER A 112 32.51 25.08 35.00
N SER A 113 33.82 25.12 34.74
CA SER A 113 34.54 26.33 34.34
C SER A 113 34.73 26.41 32.82
N GLN A 114 34.32 27.53 32.23
CA GLN A 114 34.66 27.91 30.85
C GLN A 114 36.17 28.16 30.73
N GLY A 115 36.91 27.12 30.36
CA GLY A 115 38.30 27.23 29.87
C GLY A 115 38.31 27.19 28.34
N GLY A 116 39.12 28.05 27.72
CA GLY A 116 39.17 28.25 26.28
C GLY A 116 39.40 26.99 25.45
N ASP A 117 38.78 27.00 24.28
CA ASP A 117 38.93 26.08 23.14
C ASP A 117 38.21 24.71 23.20
N GLY A 118 37.00 24.67 23.77
CA GLY A 118 35.98 23.68 23.39
C GLY A 118 36.32 22.20 23.62
N GLN A 119 37.37 21.90 24.37
CA GLN A 119 37.78 20.54 24.72
C GLN A 119 36.87 20.02 25.83
N ARG A 120 35.95 19.10 25.47
CA ARG A 120 35.09 18.41 26.42
C ARG A 120 35.71 17.05 26.75
N ILE A 121 35.80 16.73 28.04
CA ILE A 121 36.23 15.44 28.56
C ILE A 121 34.97 14.69 28.99
N PHE A 122 34.74 13.48 28.50
CA PHE A 122 33.61 12.63 28.94
C PHE A 122 34.03 11.14 28.91
N THR A 123 33.58 10.35 29.89
CA THR A 123 33.94 8.93 29.99
C THR A 123 32.71 8.07 29.64
N LEU A 124 32.83 7.13 28.69
CA LEU A 124 31.76 6.22 28.30
C LEU A 124 32.08 4.80 28.77
N SER A 125 31.23 4.19 29.59
CA SER A 125 31.34 2.75 29.89
C SER A 125 30.55 1.99 28.83
N LEU A 126 31.19 1.11 28.05
CA LEU A 126 30.54 0.44 26.91
C LEU A 126 30.78 -1.07 26.98
N TRP A 127 29.73 -1.85 26.77
CA TRP A 127 29.73 -3.27 27.15
C TRP A 127 30.47 -4.23 26.20
N PHE A 128 31.16 -3.77 25.14
CA PHE A 128 31.75 -4.68 24.14
C PHE A 128 33.02 -4.14 23.47
N LYS A 129 34.07 -4.98 23.39
CA LYS A 129 35.35 -4.74 22.69
C LYS A 129 35.33 -5.12 21.19
N ALA A 130 34.15 -5.44 20.64
CA ALA A 130 34.00 -6.07 19.32
C ALA A 130 33.31 -5.10 18.30
N PRO A 131 33.24 -5.42 16.99
CA PRO A 131 32.68 -4.54 15.94
C PRO A 131 31.19 -4.23 16.13
N ALA A 132 30.75 -3.01 15.81
CA ALA A 132 29.33 -2.64 15.87
C ALA A 132 28.54 -3.15 14.64
N ASP A 133 27.95 -4.35 14.77
CA ASP A 133 27.15 -5.06 13.77
C ASP A 133 25.63 -4.84 13.92
N GLU A 134 24.82 -5.35 12.97
CA GLU A 134 23.35 -5.22 12.97
C GLU A 134 22.71 -5.72 14.26
N LYS A 135 23.20 -6.83 14.81
CA LYS A 135 22.72 -7.40 16.06
C LYS A 135 22.82 -6.42 17.24
N ARG A 136 23.88 -5.61 17.30
CA ARG A 136 24.04 -4.59 18.35
C ARG A 136 23.24 -3.33 18.10
N ARG A 137 22.91 -3.05 16.84
CA ARG A 137 21.94 -2.00 16.51
C ARG A 137 20.58 -2.34 17.10
N ASP A 138 20.18 -3.60 17.04
CA ASP A 138 18.92 -4.07 17.63
C ASP A 138 18.94 -3.98 19.15
N GLU A 139 20.01 -4.40 19.82
CA GLU A 139 20.17 -4.24 21.26
C GLU A 139 20.17 -2.76 21.70
N PHE A 140 20.81 -1.88 20.92
CA PHE A 140 20.76 -0.44 21.15
C PHE A 140 19.35 0.12 20.96
N ASN A 141 18.65 -0.27 19.89
CA ASN A 141 17.27 0.14 19.63
C ASN A 141 16.32 -0.32 20.75
N GLN A 142 16.49 -1.55 21.23
CA GLN A 142 15.70 -2.09 22.34
C GLN A 142 15.95 -1.31 23.64
N LYS A 143 17.22 -1.06 23.99
CA LYS A 143 17.56 -0.26 25.19
C LYS A 143 17.11 1.20 25.07
N TRP A 144 17.21 1.77 23.88
CA TRP A 144 16.71 3.11 23.56
C TRP A 144 15.21 3.21 23.83
N GLU A 145 14.44 2.23 23.38
CA GLU A 145 12.99 2.20 23.57
C GLU A 145 12.60 1.96 25.03
N LEU A 146 13.31 1.09 25.74
CA LEU A 146 13.11 0.89 27.19
C LEU A 146 13.35 2.18 27.99
N CYS A 147 14.43 2.92 27.70
CA CYS A 147 14.70 4.20 28.37
C CYS A 147 13.69 5.29 28.00
N ARG A 148 13.19 5.29 26.76
CA ARG A 148 12.13 6.19 26.30
C ARG A 148 10.83 5.93 27.07
N GLN A 149 10.43 4.67 27.18
CA GLN A 149 9.26 4.24 27.95
C GLN A 149 9.40 4.62 29.43
N ALA A 150 10.54 4.34 30.06
CA ALA A 150 10.82 4.68 31.47
C ALA A 150 10.70 6.19 31.76
N ARG A 151 11.11 7.05 30.82
CA ARG A 151 10.97 8.51 30.93
C ARG A 151 9.56 9.03 30.67
N HIS A 152 8.79 8.36 29.83
CA HIS A 152 7.36 8.64 29.69
C HIS A 152 6.58 8.27 30.97
N SER A 153 6.99 7.21 31.68
CA SER A 153 6.41 6.82 32.98
C SER A 153 6.93 7.63 34.18
N GLY A 154 8.08 8.31 34.06
CA GLY A 154 8.77 8.99 35.18
C GLY A 154 8.27 10.39 35.55
N ASN A 155 7.26 10.93 34.88
CA ASN A 155 6.65 12.23 35.21
C ASN A 155 5.48 12.14 36.21
N ALA A 156 5.25 10.97 36.82
CA ALA A 156 4.25 10.76 37.86
C ALA A 156 4.90 10.25 39.16
N ALA A 157 5.66 11.11 39.85
CA ALA A 157 6.20 10.80 41.17
C ALA A 157 6.30 12.06 42.05
N SER A 158 5.15 12.57 42.48
CA SER A 158 5.02 13.40 43.69
C SER A 158 3.59 13.31 44.19
N ASP A 159 3.28 12.25 44.94
CA ASP A 159 2.38 12.26 46.10
C ASP A 159 2.12 10.82 46.54
N MET A 160 2.90 10.35 47.51
CA MET A 160 2.51 9.23 48.37
C MET A 160 2.30 9.77 49.78
N THR A 161 1.04 9.98 50.16
CA THR A 161 0.61 9.89 51.56
C THR A 161 -0.56 8.92 51.66
N MET A 162 -0.50 8.10 52.71
CA MET A 162 -1.34 6.94 52.98
C MET A 162 -2.82 7.28 53.17
N GLY A 163 -3.73 6.43 52.67
CA GLY A 163 -5.12 6.43 53.09
C GLY A 163 -6.10 5.64 52.22
N GLN A 164 -6.33 4.39 52.58
CA GLN A 164 -7.61 3.64 52.57
C GLN A 164 -8.51 3.64 51.30
N SER A 165 -8.71 2.41 50.83
CA SER A 165 -9.82 1.86 50.03
C SER A 165 -11.08 2.72 49.80
N ASN A 166 -11.40 2.98 48.52
CA ASN A 166 -12.77 2.89 47.99
C ASN A 166 -12.77 2.68 46.46
N PRO A 167 -13.77 1.99 45.88
CA PRO A 167 -13.76 1.58 44.48
C PRO A 167 -14.54 2.58 43.59
N GLU A 168 -13.84 3.38 42.80
CA GLU A 168 -14.41 4.05 41.62
C GLU A 168 -13.38 4.04 40.49
N ASN A 169 -13.55 3.10 39.55
CA ASN A 169 -12.80 3.06 38.31
C ASN A 169 -13.32 4.17 37.38
N ALA A 170 -12.58 5.28 37.31
CA ALA A 170 -12.61 6.17 36.15
C ALA A 170 -11.39 5.86 35.27
N SER A 171 -11.66 5.54 34.01
CA SER A 171 -10.75 5.13 32.94
C SER A 171 -9.63 6.14 32.66
N ASN A 172 -8.38 5.76 32.89
CA ASN A 172 -7.22 6.43 32.29
C ASN A 172 -7.11 6.01 30.81
N LEU A 173 -7.83 6.68 29.92
CA LEU A 173 -7.63 6.56 28.46
C LEU A 173 -6.33 7.29 28.09
N THR A 174 -5.29 6.53 27.74
CA THR A 174 -4.09 7.08 27.08
C THR A 174 -4.49 7.69 25.75
N SER A 175 -4.10 8.94 25.51
CA SER A 175 -4.37 9.65 24.26
C SER A 175 -3.73 8.90 23.07
N ALA A 176 -4.50 8.71 21.99
CA ALA A 176 -4.10 7.94 20.81
C ALA A 176 -4.06 8.85 19.58
N GLN A 177 -3.23 8.49 18.60
CA GLN A 177 -3.19 9.13 17.28
C GLN A 177 -4.18 8.45 16.34
N ILE A 178 -5.16 9.20 15.84
CA ILE A 178 -6.25 8.68 15.03
C ILE A 178 -6.22 9.38 13.69
N PHE A 179 -6.14 8.60 12.62
CA PHE A 179 -6.38 9.10 11.27
C PHE A 179 -7.81 8.74 10.85
N LEU A 180 -8.62 9.75 10.54
CA LEU A 180 -10.00 9.60 10.07
C LEU A 180 -10.07 9.87 8.56
N CYS A 181 -10.43 8.83 7.81
CA CYS A 181 -10.48 8.83 6.35
C CYS A 181 -11.93 8.64 5.85
N TYR A 182 -12.36 9.41 4.85
CA TYR A 182 -13.72 9.41 4.30
C TYR A 182 -13.77 9.94 2.85
N GLY A 183 -14.86 9.67 2.13
CA GLY A 183 -15.08 10.14 0.75
C GLY A 183 -15.59 11.59 0.66
N SER A 184 -15.31 12.25 -0.46
CA SER A 184 -15.49 13.70 -0.82
C SER A 184 -16.39 14.65 0.03
N ASP A 185 -15.95 15.92 0.06
CA ASP A 185 -16.41 17.11 0.84
C ASP A 185 -17.88 17.59 0.74
N ARG A 186 -18.83 16.80 0.22
CA ARG A 186 -20.28 17.16 0.24
C ARG A 186 -21.20 15.99 0.54
N SER A 187 -20.67 14.94 1.14
CA SER A 187 -21.40 13.72 1.49
C SER A 187 -21.85 13.72 2.95
N VAL A 188 -22.77 12.80 3.27
CA VAL A 188 -23.12 12.45 4.66
C VAL A 188 -21.85 12.08 5.45
N ASP A 189 -20.86 11.49 4.76
CA ASP A 189 -19.58 11.06 5.31
C ASP A 189 -18.79 12.23 5.89
N ALA A 190 -18.72 13.38 5.19
CA ALA A 190 -18.02 14.56 5.68
C ALA A 190 -18.68 15.14 6.95
N THR A 191 -20.01 15.17 7.00
CA THR A 191 -20.76 15.65 8.18
C THR A 191 -20.52 14.73 9.37
N LEU A 192 -20.62 13.41 9.16
CA LEU A 192 -20.36 12.41 10.20
C LEU A 192 -18.89 12.44 10.64
N ALA A 193 -17.95 12.61 9.71
CA ALA A 193 -16.53 12.70 10.02
C ALA A 193 -16.23 13.87 10.95
N GLN A 194 -16.82 15.05 10.70
CA GLN A 194 -16.66 16.21 11.57
C GLN A 194 -17.21 15.94 12.98
N GLN A 195 -18.37 15.29 13.09
CA GLN A 195 -18.95 14.90 14.39
C GLN A 195 -18.03 13.93 15.15
N ILE A 196 -17.55 12.88 14.47
CA ILE A 196 -16.63 11.88 15.06
C ILE A 196 -15.32 12.55 15.48
N ALA A 197 -14.74 13.41 14.63
CA ALA A 197 -13.50 14.11 14.92
C ALA A 197 -13.64 15.04 16.12
N GLN A 198 -14.77 15.73 16.26
CA GLN A 198 -15.06 16.60 17.40
C GLN A 198 -15.17 15.82 18.71
N GLU A 199 -15.89 14.70 18.72
CA GLU A 199 -16.09 13.89 19.94
C GLU A 199 -14.83 13.13 20.35
N LEU A 200 -14.15 12.47 19.40
CA LEU A 200 -12.90 11.75 19.69
C LEU A 200 -11.75 12.72 20.02
N GLY A 201 -11.76 13.93 19.45
CA GLY A 201 -10.78 14.98 19.70
C GLY A 201 -10.72 15.48 21.15
N GLN A 202 -11.71 15.16 21.98
CA GLN A 202 -11.71 15.51 23.41
C GLN A 202 -10.67 14.70 24.21
N HIS A 203 -10.33 13.50 23.73
CA HIS A 203 -9.45 12.55 24.43
C HIS A 203 -8.25 12.08 23.57
N HIS A 204 -8.36 12.18 22.25
CA HIS A 204 -7.39 11.68 21.28
C HIS A 204 -6.95 12.78 20.32
N GLN A 205 -5.82 12.57 19.62
CA GLN A 205 -5.42 13.44 18.52
C GLN A 205 -6.01 12.87 17.23
N VAL A 206 -6.98 13.60 16.65
CA VAL A 206 -7.66 13.19 15.43
C VAL A 206 -7.20 14.06 14.27
N PHE A 207 -6.64 13.40 13.26
CA PHE A 207 -6.31 14.01 11.99
C PHE A 207 -7.36 13.63 10.93
N THR A 208 -7.79 14.62 10.15
CA THR A 208 -8.71 14.43 9.02
C THR A 208 -8.09 14.95 7.73
N GLU A 209 -8.40 14.34 6.58
CA GLU A 209 -7.84 14.75 5.29
C GLU A 209 -8.10 16.23 4.93
N GLU A 210 -9.23 16.81 5.38
CA GLU A 210 -9.58 18.24 5.21
C GLU A 210 -8.58 19.23 5.85
N GLN A 211 -7.78 18.78 6.83
CA GLN A 211 -6.85 19.64 7.57
C GLN A 211 -5.53 19.89 6.83
N ILE A 212 -5.35 19.29 5.65
CA ILE A 212 -4.15 19.47 4.83
C ILE A 212 -4.21 20.85 4.15
N GLY A 213 -3.35 21.76 4.59
CA GLY A 213 -3.31 23.14 4.09
C GLY A 213 -2.90 23.24 2.61
N ARG A 214 -3.35 24.33 1.95
CA ARG A 214 -2.91 24.70 0.59
C ARG A 214 -1.42 25.07 0.60
N GLY A 215 -0.53 24.09 0.41
CA GLY A 215 0.90 24.33 0.28
C GLY A 215 1.82 23.19 0.77
N GLU A 216 1.30 22.21 1.50
CA GLU A 216 2.04 20.99 1.85
C GLU A 216 1.69 19.85 0.87
N PRO A 217 2.65 19.01 0.44
CA PRO A 217 2.35 17.81 -0.35
C PRO A 217 1.37 16.92 0.42
N ARG A 218 0.14 16.81 -0.09
CA ARG A 218 -0.99 16.15 0.61
C ARG A 218 -0.67 14.71 0.98
N SER A 219 0.03 14.01 0.11
CA SER A 219 0.49 12.65 0.30
C SER A 219 1.49 12.47 1.40
N HIS A 220 2.50 13.36 1.46
CA HIS A 220 3.50 13.29 2.51
C HIS A 220 2.83 13.43 3.87
N ARG A 221 1.83 14.33 3.95
CA ARG A 221 1.04 14.47 5.16
C ARG A 221 0.22 13.22 5.48
N ILE A 222 -0.53 12.67 4.54
CA ILE A 222 -1.32 11.44 4.74
C ILE A 222 -0.42 10.28 5.18
N GLN A 223 0.72 10.09 4.53
CA GLN A 223 1.67 9.02 4.86
C GLN A 223 2.25 9.21 6.27
N GLN A 224 2.70 10.42 6.60
CA GLN A 224 3.21 10.73 7.94
C GLN A 224 2.17 10.47 9.02
N GLU A 225 0.92 10.86 8.80
CA GLU A 225 -0.15 10.66 9.77
C GLU A 225 -0.49 9.17 9.91
N LEU A 226 -0.49 8.41 8.80
CA LEU A 226 -0.69 6.96 8.83
C LEU A 226 0.46 6.21 9.53
N GLU A 227 1.71 6.63 9.33
CA GLU A 227 2.90 6.09 9.99
C GLU A 227 2.94 6.38 11.50
N ASN A 228 2.26 7.44 11.95
CA ASN A 228 2.16 7.81 13.35
C ASN A 228 0.86 7.34 14.01
N ALA A 229 -0.16 6.98 13.23
CA ALA A 229 -1.46 6.57 13.74
C ALA A 229 -1.39 5.28 14.56
N ASP A 230 -2.18 5.26 15.64
CA ASP A 230 -2.52 4.07 16.42
C ASP A 230 -3.79 3.41 15.87
N ALA A 231 -4.71 4.21 15.31
CA ALA A 231 -5.93 3.75 14.67
C ALA A 231 -6.22 4.53 13.37
N LEU A 232 -6.68 3.80 12.35
CA LEU A 232 -7.22 4.32 11.11
C LEU A 232 -8.73 4.05 11.09
N ILE A 233 -9.54 5.09 11.20
CA ILE A 233 -11.01 4.98 11.06
C ILE A 233 -11.36 5.27 9.61
N VAL A 234 -12.05 4.33 8.96
CA VAL A 234 -12.41 4.44 7.54
C VAL A 234 -13.93 4.50 7.42
N LEU A 235 -14.46 5.65 7.02
CA LEU A 235 -15.88 5.85 6.79
C LEU A 235 -16.24 5.46 5.35
N LEU A 236 -17.19 4.53 5.21
CA LEU A 236 -17.47 3.79 3.98
C LEU A 236 -18.97 3.87 3.65
N SER A 237 -19.36 4.95 2.98
CA SER A 237 -20.60 4.96 2.18
C SER A 237 -20.45 4.11 0.92
N GLU A 238 -21.55 3.94 0.18
CA GLU A 238 -21.52 3.27 -1.13
C GLU A 238 -20.53 3.94 -2.11
N GLN A 239 -20.37 5.26 -2.03
CA GLN A 239 -19.39 6.00 -2.84
C GLN A 239 -17.97 5.84 -2.28
N ALA A 240 -17.78 6.06 -0.98
CA ALA A 240 -16.45 5.97 -0.37
C ALA A 240 -15.85 4.55 -0.45
N GLY A 241 -16.67 3.50 -0.37
CA GLY A 241 -16.24 2.11 -0.51
C GLY A 241 -15.64 1.75 -1.88
N GLN A 242 -15.69 2.64 -2.86
CA GLN A 242 -15.12 2.44 -4.19
C GLN A 242 -14.00 3.44 -4.52
N SER A 243 -13.67 4.34 -3.57
CA SER A 243 -12.59 5.32 -3.70
C SER A 243 -11.21 4.66 -3.84
N GLU A 244 -10.47 5.04 -4.88
CA GLU A 244 -9.09 4.56 -5.06
C GLU A 244 -8.14 5.09 -3.99
N LEU A 245 -8.37 6.32 -3.52
CA LEU A 245 -7.58 6.90 -2.45
C LEU A 245 -7.78 6.13 -1.14
N ILE A 246 -9.03 5.83 -0.78
CA ILE A 246 -9.33 5.01 0.41
C ILE A 246 -8.70 3.63 0.28
N HIS A 247 -8.80 3.01 -0.90
CA HIS A 247 -8.17 1.72 -1.15
C HIS A 247 -6.65 1.75 -0.91
N ASP A 248 -5.94 2.73 -1.47
CA ASP A 248 -4.49 2.86 -1.28
C ASP A 248 -4.13 3.16 0.19
N ILE A 249 -4.90 4.01 0.89
CA ILE A 249 -4.68 4.30 2.32
C ILE A 249 -4.84 3.02 3.16
N VAL A 250 -5.91 2.25 2.91
CA VAL A 250 -6.19 0.99 3.59
C VAL A 250 -5.08 -0.04 3.31
N THR A 251 -4.63 -0.13 2.06
CA THR A 251 -3.53 -1.02 1.66
C THR A 251 -2.22 -0.63 2.37
N GLN A 252 -1.86 0.65 2.39
CA GLN A 252 -0.68 1.14 3.11
C GLN A 252 -0.77 0.88 4.62
N ALA A 253 -1.96 1.03 5.19
CA ALA A 253 -2.20 0.73 6.61
C ALA A 253 -1.91 -0.73 6.93
N GLN A 254 -2.34 -1.67 6.06
CA GLN A 254 -2.01 -3.09 6.22
C GLN A 254 -0.52 -3.38 6.09
N GLU A 255 0.16 -2.76 5.11
CA GLU A 255 1.61 -2.91 4.96
C GLU A 255 2.35 -2.42 6.22
N LEU A 256 1.88 -1.34 6.84
CA LEU A 256 2.39 -0.81 8.11
C LEU A 256 2.09 -1.73 9.30
N GLN A 257 0.93 -2.39 9.35
CA GLN A 257 0.61 -3.35 10.42
C GLN A 257 1.66 -4.46 10.52
N GLY A 258 2.15 -4.96 9.37
CA GLY A 258 3.23 -5.96 9.33
C GLY A 258 4.57 -5.46 9.89
N GLN A 259 4.82 -4.14 9.81
CA GLN A 259 6.06 -3.51 10.26
C GLN A 259 5.97 -2.97 11.71
N ARG A 260 4.77 -2.59 12.16
CA ARG A 260 4.52 -1.91 13.45
C ARG A 260 3.70 -2.76 14.43
N SER A 261 3.88 -4.09 14.42
CA SER A 261 3.22 -5.00 15.38
C SER A 261 1.69 -4.84 15.43
N GLY A 262 1.05 -4.65 14.27
CA GLY A 262 -0.40 -4.54 14.15
C GLY A 262 -0.99 -3.11 14.20
N LEU A 263 -0.15 -2.07 14.09
CA LEU A 263 -0.58 -0.66 14.00
C LEU A 263 -0.39 -0.07 12.59
N PRO A 264 -1.26 0.86 12.15
CA PRO A 264 -2.48 1.32 12.82
C PRO A 264 -3.57 0.24 12.79
N ARG A 265 -4.45 0.22 13.80
CA ARG A 265 -5.64 -0.63 13.78
C ARG A 265 -6.64 -0.06 12.77
N ILE A 266 -7.03 -0.86 11.77
CA ILE A 266 -8.00 -0.45 10.76
C ILE A 266 -9.41 -0.69 11.32
N LEU A 267 -10.22 0.37 11.39
CA LEU A 267 -11.56 0.40 11.97
C LEU A 267 -12.57 0.82 10.89
N PRO A 268 -13.20 -0.14 10.18
CA PRO A 268 -14.16 0.15 9.12
C PRO A 268 -15.53 0.54 9.71
N VAL A 269 -16.12 1.63 9.19
CA VAL A 269 -17.46 2.11 9.54
C VAL A 269 -18.31 2.23 8.28
N ARG A 270 -19.39 1.47 8.19
CA ARG A 270 -20.33 1.49 7.06
C ARG A 270 -21.39 2.58 7.27
N ILE A 271 -21.56 3.45 6.28
CA ILE A 271 -22.54 4.55 6.30
C ILE A 271 -23.69 4.18 5.37
N LYS A 272 -24.85 3.80 5.93
CA LYS A 272 -26.06 3.40 5.18
C LYS A 272 -25.76 2.34 4.10
N PHE A 273 -24.74 1.52 4.31
CA PHE A 273 -24.19 0.61 3.30
C PHE A 273 -24.08 -0.82 3.82
N HIS A 274 -25.03 -1.65 3.38
CA HIS A 274 -25.25 -3.01 3.89
C HIS A 274 -24.79 -4.13 2.94
N ARG A 275 -24.23 -3.78 1.77
CA ARG A 275 -23.79 -4.76 0.75
C ARG A 275 -22.32 -5.14 0.93
N PRO A 276 -21.86 -6.31 0.43
CA PRO A 276 -20.42 -6.62 0.38
C PRO A 276 -19.64 -5.51 -0.33
N PHE A 277 -18.40 -5.25 0.10
CA PHE A 277 -17.56 -4.32 -0.65
C PHE A 277 -17.25 -4.88 -2.04
N SER A 278 -17.03 -3.99 -3.01
CA SER A 278 -16.54 -4.40 -4.33
C SER A 278 -15.04 -4.69 -4.29
N TYR A 279 -14.59 -5.55 -5.20
CA TYR A 279 -13.17 -5.76 -5.44
C TYR A 279 -12.48 -4.44 -5.88
N PRO A 280 -11.27 -4.13 -5.36
CA PRO A 280 -10.41 -4.96 -4.49
C PRO A 280 -10.59 -4.78 -2.98
N LEU A 281 -11.34 -3.76 -2.52
CA LEU A 281 -11.43 -3.38 -1.11
C LEU A 281 -11.99 -4.49 -0.20
N ASN A 282 -12.84 -5.34 -0.76
CA ASN A 282 -13.44 -6.48 -0.08
C ASN A 282 -12.41 -7.47 0.47
N THR A 283 -11.27 -7.65 -0.22
CA THR A 283 -10.19 -8.56 0.19
C THR A 283 -9.58 -8.17 1.54
N VAL A 284 -9.59 -6.88 1.85
CA VAL A 284 -9.00 -6.31 3.06
C VAL A 284 -10.03 -6.10 4.16
N LEU A 285 -11.17 -5.51 3.82
CA LEU A 285 -12.12 -5.03 4.82
C LEU A 285 -13.14 -6.08 5.25
N ASP A 286 -13.52 -7.03 4.38
CA ASP A 286 -14.51 -8.05 4.75
C ASP A 286 -14.05 -8.95 5.91
N PRO A 287 -12.77 -9.34 6.03
CA PRO A 287 -12.27 -10.08 7.18
C PRO A 287 -12.36 -9.32 8.52
N LEU A 288 -12.32 -7.98 8.51
CA LEU A 288 -12.23 -7.16 9.72
C LEU A 288 -13.60 -6.96 10.40
N PRO A 289 -13.66 -6.80 11.74
CA PRO A 289 -14.86 -6.33 12.42
C PRO A 289 -15.21 -4.90 11.98
N TRP A 290 -16.50 -4.59 11.83
CA TRP A 290 -16.95 -3.26 11.39
C TRP A 290 -18.10 -2.71 12.24
N ALA A 291 -18.30 -1.39 12.15
CA ALA A 291 -19.44 -0.68 12.73
C ALA A 291 -20.41 -0.21 11.64
N LEU A 292 -21.65 0.04 12.02
CA LEU A 292 -22.71 0.50 11.13
C LEU A 292 -23.32 1.81 11.65
N TRP A 293 -23.59 2.71 10.72
CA TRP A 293 -24.30 3.96 10.95
C TRP A 293 -25.39 4.12 9.89
N ASP A 294 -26.66 4.14 10.31
CA ASP A 294 -27.81 4.31 9.41
C ASP A 294 -28.46 5.70 9.53
N GLY A 295 -28.17 6.45 10.59
CA GLY A 295 -28.77 7.76 10.84
C GLY A 295 -28.09 8.52 11.99
N GLU A 296 -28.46 9.79 12.16
CA GLU A 296 -27.85 10.67 13.18
C GLU A 296 -28.07 10.14 14.61
N GLU A 297 -29.13 9.37 14.84
CA GLU A 297 -29.41 8.68 16.09
C GLU A 297 -28.33 7.65 16.50
N ASP A 298 -27.59 7.11 15.53
CA ASP A 298 -26.52 6.14 15.76
C ASP A 298 -25.18 6.81 16.15
N THR A 299 -25.02 8.12 15.94
CA THR A 299 -23.72 8.81 16.10
C THR A 299 -23.14 8.62 17.51
N SER A 300 -23.95 8.78 18.56
CA SER A 300 -23.47 8.59 19.94
C SER A 300 -23.06 7.14 20.23
N ARG A 301 -23.79 6.16 19.68
CA ARG A 301 -23.44 4.73 19.79
C ARG A 301 -22.12 4.45 19.09
N LEU A 302 -22.00 4.91 17.84
CA LEU A 302 -20.81 4.72 17.01
C LEU A 302 -19.56 5.30 17.68
N VAL A 303 -19.63 6.51 18.25
CA VAL A 303 -18.48 7.11 18.95
C VAL A 303 -18.03 6.24 20.13
N GLN A 304 -18.97 5.67 20.90
CA GLN A 304 -18.63 4.76 22.01
C GLN A 304 -17.99 3.46 21.52
N GLU A 305 -18.50 2.89 20.42
CA GLU A 305 -17.93 1.70 19.78
C GLU A 305 -16.50 1.97 19.29
N LEU A 306 -16.27 3.11 18.66
CA LEU A 306 -14.94 3.53 18.19
C LEU A 306 -13.98 3.76 19.35
N GLN A 307 -14.41 4.41 20.45
CA GLN A 307 -13.60 4.57 21.66
C GLN A 307 -13.19 3.21 22.26
N GLY A 308 -14.14 2.27 22.35
CA GLY A 308 -13.86 0.90 22.76
C GLY A 308 -12.85 0.22 21.83
N ALA A 309 -12.99 0.42 20.52
CA ALA A 309 -12.11 -0.20 19.53
C ALA A 309 -10.69 0.36 19.52
N ILE A 310 -10.54 1.66 19.74
CA ILE A 310 -9.24 2.30 19.97
C ILE A 310 -8.57 1.71 21.21
N ALA A 311 -9.34 1.44 22.28
CA ALA A 311 -8.84 0.76 23.48
C ALA A 311 -8.54 -0.75 23.29
N GLY A 312 -8.93 -1.36 22.16
CA GLY A 312 -8.63 -2.75 21.81
C GLY A 312 -9.78 -3.73 21.92
N HIS A 313 -11.00 -3.25 22.10
CA HIS A 313 -12.20 -4.07 21.92
C HIS A 313 -12.52 -4.24 20.42
N PRO A 314 -13.09 -5.36 19.98
CA PRO A 314 -13.55 -5.47 18.60
C PRO A 314 -14.75 -4.55 18.35
N LEU A 315 -14.90 -4.04 17.12
CA LEU A 315 -16.15 -3.43 16.67
C LEU A 315 -17.29 -4.46 16.70
N PRO A 316 -18.55 -4.02 16.86
CA PRO A 316 -19.66 -4.90 17.26
C PRO A 316 -19.99 -6.00 16.26
N ILE A 317 -19.75 -5.79 14.95
CA ILE A 317 -20.05 -6.80 13.94
C ILE A 317 -18.76 -7.55 13.59
N ALA A 318 -18.56 -8.69 14.23
CA ALA A 318 -17.30 -9.44 14.17
C ALA A 318 -17.43 -10.81 13.48
N THR A 319 -18.61 -11.46 13.52
CA THR A 319 -18.74 -12.85 13.07
C THR A 319 -19.24 -13.00 11.64
N THR A 320 -18.79 -14.06 10.96
CA THR A 320 -19.25 -14.43 9.61
C THR A 320 -20.77 -14.56 9.53
N THR A 321 -21.42 -15.06 10.58
CA THR A 321 -22.89 -15.24 10.64
C THR A 321 -23.66 -13.92 10.75
N GLU A 322 -23.19 -12.97 11.55
CA GLU A 322 -23.77 -11.62 11.64
C GLU A 322 -23.59 -10.85 10.32
N LYS A 323 -22.43 -11.04 9.66
CA LYS A 323 -22.14 -10.49 8.34
C LYS A 323 -23.01 -11.12 7.24
N GLN A 324 -23.20 -12.45 7.25
CA GLN A 324 -24.04 -13.16 6.27
C GLN A 324 -25.52 -12.75 6.39
N ALA A 325 -26.04 -12.66 7.62
CA ALA A 325 -27.44 -12.33 7.88
C ALA A 325 -27.86 -10.95 7.36
N MET A 326 -26.91 -10.01 7.21
CA MET A 326 -27.14 -8.69 6.64
C MET A 326 -26.98 -8.63 5.10
N VAL A 327 -26.28 -9.60 4.50
CA VAL A 327 -26.16 -9.73 3.03
C VAL A 327 -27.40 -10.40 2.43
N ASP A 328 -28.08 -11.25 3.19
CA ASP A 328 -29.18 -12.07 2.67
C ASP A 328 -30.54 -11.34 2.51
N HIS A 329 -30.75 -10.13 3.06
CA HIS A 329 -31.95 -9.30 2.77
C HIS A 329 -31.72 -7.80 3.09
N PRO A 330 -32.21 -6.80 2.30
CA PRO A 330 -33.33 -6.86 1.35
C PRO A 330 -33.01 -6.38 -0.10
N ASP A 331 -33.75 -6.95 -1.08
CA ASP A 331 -33.77 -6.73 -2.55
C ASP A 331 -32.99 -7.72 -3.46
N GLY A 332 -32.68 -8.92 -2.96
CA GLY A 332 -32.45 -10.09 -3.82
C GLY A 332 -33.68 -10.99 -3.85
N ALA A 333 -34.56 -10.82 -4.84
CA ALA A 333 -35.59 -11.82 -5.11
C ALA A 333 -34.90 -13.17 -5.37
N CYS A 334 -35.19 -14.16 -4.54
CA CYS A 334 -34.82 -15.55 -4.80
C CYS A 334 -35.25 -15.90 -6.23
N ILE A 335 -34.29 -16.18 -7.11
CA ILE A 335 -34.54 -16.83 -8.39
C ILE A 335 -34.93 -18.27 -8.05
N SER A 336 -36.21 -18.44 -7.73
CA SER A 336 -36.88 -19.72 -7.88
C SER A 336 -36.91 -20.02 -9.37
N SER A 337 -36.54 -21.24 -9.73
CA SER A 337 -36.41 -21.74 -11.10
C SER A 337 -37.56 -21.27 -12.01
N PRO A 338 -37.29 -20.91 -13.29
CA PRO A 338 -38.32 -20.33 -14.15
C PRO A 338 -39.44 -21.33 -14.43
N ASN A 339 -40.65 -21.00 -14.00
CA ASN A 339 -41.88 -21.66 -14.43
C ASN A 339 -42.10 -21.36 -15.93
N PRO A 340 -42.31 -22.35 -16.81
CA PRO A 340 -42.25 -22.17 -18.26
C PRO A 340 -43.50 -21.54 -18.91
N THR A 341 -44.32 -20.76 -18.19
CA THR A 341 -45.63 -20.32 -18.71
C THR A 341 -46.06 -18.86 -18.43
N ALA A 342 -45.16 -17.95 -18.03
CA ALA A 342 -45.56 -16.54 -17.89
C ALA A 342 -45.28 -15.75 -19.19
N GLN A 343 -46.33 -15.46 -19.96
CA GLN A 343 -46.30 -14.40 -20.99
C GLN A 343 -46.16 -13.01 -20.33
N PRO A 344 -45.51 -12.03 -21.00
CA PRO A 344 -45.32 -10.69 -20.43
C PRO A 344 -46.65 -9.91 -20.41
N PRO A 345 -46.96 -9.17 -19.32
CA PRO A 345 -48.01 -8.16 -19.33
C PRO A 345 -47.56 -6.96 -20.18
N GLY A 346 -48.47 -6.44 -21.01
CA GLY A 346 -48.21 -5.36 -21.96
C GLY A 346 -48.00 -3.99 -21.33
N ASP A 347 -47.31 -3.15 -22.12
CA ASP A 347 -47.29 -1.67 -22.11
C ASP A 347 -47.42 -0.98 -20.75
N GLN A 348 -46.32 -1.02 -19.98
CA GLN A 348 -45.98 0.05 -19.04
C GLN A 348 -44.50 0.41 -19.22
N MET A 349 -44.24 1.72 -19.36
CA MET A 349 -42.93 2.35 -19.55
C MET A 349 -41.84 1.69 -18.69
N PRO A 350 -40.63 1.42 -19.22
CA PRO A 350 -39.61 0.72 -18.46
C PRO A 350 -39.21 1.61 -17.27
N PHE A 351 -39.44 1.07 -16.06
CA PHE A 351 -38.82 1.55 -14.82
C PHE A 351 -37.35 1.87 -15.11
N ALA A 352 -36.90 3.06 -14.69
CA ALA A 352 -35.50 3.44 -14.78
C ALA A 352 -34.66 2.40 -14.03
N LEU A 353 -34.00 1.52 -14.78
CA LEU A 353 -33.09 0.52 -14.25
C LEU A 353 -32.01 1.21 -13.41
N PRO A 354 -31.58 0.63 -12.28
CA PRO A 354 -30.64 1.26 -11.38
C PRO A 354 -29.34 1.66 -12.10
N LEU A 355 -28.82 2.83 -11.73
CA LEU A 355 -27.55 3.34 -12.23
C LEU A 355 -26.42 2.68 -11.42
N GLU A 356 -25.38 2.20 -12.08
CA GLU A 356 -24.24 1.57 -11.40
C GLU A 356 -23.11 2.59 -11.25
N THR A 357 -22.50 2.64 -10.07
CA THR A 357 -21.39 3.53 -9.75
C THR A 357 -20.15 3.25 -10.64
N PRO A 358 -19.37 4.28 -10.98
CA PRO A 358 -18.30 4.19 -11.96
C PRO A 358 -17.00 3.56 -11.41
N GLU A 359 -16.90 3.41 -10.09
CA GLU A 359 -15.68 3.03 -9.36
C GLU A 359 -15.59 1.52 -9.12
N GLY A 360 -14.37 1.04 -8.84
CA GLY A 360 -14.09 -0.39 -8.75
C GLY A 360 -14.25 -1.16 -10.06
N SER A 361 -14.21 -2.49 -9.97
CA SER A 361 -14.46 -3.34 -11.14
C SER A 361 -15.95 -3.55 -11.38
N MET A 362 -16.39 -3.36 -12.63
CA MET A 362 -17.79 -3.64 -13.02
C MET A 362 -18.16 -5.11 -12.86
N ASP A 363 -19.33 -5.36 -12.26
CA ASP A 363 -20.00 -6.66 -12.23
C ASP A 363 -20.10 -7.28 -13.62
N ALA A 364 -20.10 -8.62 -13.69
CA ALA A 364 -20.09 -9.34 -14.97
C ALA A 364 -21.26 -8.97 -15.88
N GLU A 365 -22.44 -8.77 -15.29
CA GLU A 365 -23.70 -8.46 -15.99
C GLU A 365 -23.95 -6.95 -16.16
N SER A 366 -22.98 -6.10 -15.80
CA SER A 366 -23.12 -4.65 -15.90
C SER A 366 -23.47 -4.22 -17.32
N ARG A 367 -24.59 -3.51 -17.47
CA ARG A 367 -25.03 -2.95 -18.75
C ARG A 367 -24.14 -1.80 -19.22
N PHE A 368 -23.29 -1.24 -18.36
CA PHE A 368 -22.42 -0.11 -18.68
C PHE A 368 -21.07 -0.56 -19.27
N TYR A 369 -20.80 -1.86 -19.31
CA TYR A 369 -19.60 -2.40 -19.94
C TYR A 369 -19.69 -2.39 -21.46
N ILE A 370 -18.81 -1.62 -22.10
CA ILE A 370 -18.68 -1.59 -23.55
C ILE A 370 -17.76 -2.73 -23.99
N GLU A 371 -18.33 -3.73 -24.67
CA GLU A 371 -17.53 -4.79 -25.27
C GLU A 371 -16.63 -4.24 -26.38
N ARG A 372 -15.33 -4.46 -26.23
CA ARG A 372 -14.32 -4.05 -27.21
C ARG A 372 -14.00 -5.19 -28.16
N LYS A 373 -13.34 -4.87 -29.27
CA LYS A 373 -12.85 -5.88 -30.23
C LYS A 373 -11.92 -6.92 -29.57
N GLY A 374 -11.11 -6.49 -28.60
CA GLY A 374 -10.19 -7.36 -27.86
C GLY A 374 -10.90 -8.40 -27.00
N ASP A 375 -12.03 -8.03 -26.41
CA ASP A 375 -12.81 -8.87 -25.50
C ASP A 375 -13.33 -10.12 -26.23
N LYS A 376 -13.79 -9.94 -27.48
CA LYS A 376 -14.23 -11.06 -28.33
C LYS A 376 -13.11 -12.06 -28.59
N ALA A 377 -11.88 -11.60 -28.77
CA ALA A 377 -10.73 -12.49 -28.92
C ALA A 377 -10.44 -13.28 -27.63
N ALA A 378 -10.62 -12.64 -26.46
CA ALA A 378 -10.52 -13.29 -25.15
C ALA A 378 -11.55 -14.42 -25.01
N TYR A 379 -12.81 -14.12 -25.32
CA TYR A 379 -13.90 -15.07 -25.23
C TYR A 379 -13.71 -16.25 -26.18
N LEU A 380 -13.28 -15.99 -27.42
CA LEU A 380 -13.01 -17.06 -28.38
C LEU A 380 -11.88 -17.98 -27.89
N ALA A 381 -10.77 -17.41 -27.43
CA ALA A 381 -9.65 -18.20 -26.93
C ALA A 381 -10.05 -19.05 -25.71
N LEU A 382 -10.64 -18.42 -24.69
CA LEU A 382 -10.83 -19.08 -23.39
C LEU A 382 -12.12 -19.90 -23.29
N LEU A 383 -13.13 -19.65 -24.12
CA LEU A 383 -14.46 -20.23 -23.93
C LEU A 383 -14.95 -21.07 -25.11
N ASP A 384 -14.22 -21.13 -26.23
CA ASP A 384 -14.51 -22.10 -27.29
C ASP A 384 -14.22 -23.51 -26.76
N GLN A 385 -15.19 -24.41 -26.90
CA GLN A 385 -15.07 -25.80 -26.45
C GLN A 385 -14.02 -26.61 -27.23
N ARG A 386 -13.61 -26.12 -28.40
CA ARG A 386 -12.57 -26.74 -29.23
C ARG A 386 -11.16 -26.39 -28.76
N GLU A 387 -10.99 -25.24 -28.13
CA GLU A 387 -9.71 -24.77 -27.58
C GLU A 387 -9.60 -25.23 -26.12
N LYS A 388 -8.46 -25.83 -25.77
CA LYS A 388 -8.23 -26.40 -24.43
C LYS A 388 -6.82 -26.06 -23.98
N GLY A 389 -6.72 -25.35 -22.85
CA GLY A 389 -5.46 -24.86 -22.32
C GLY A 389 -4.99 -23.67 -23.13
N GLU A 390 -5.56 -22.50 -22.85
CA GLU A 390 -5.18 -21.25 -23.46
C GLU A 390 -4.41 -20.35 -22.50
N THR A 391 -3.54 -19.51 -23.05
CA THR A 391 -2.87 -18.45 -22.30
C THR A 391 -3.32 -17.13 -22.85
N VAL A 392 -3.94 -16.30 -22.00
CA VAL A 392 -4.41 -14.97 -22.36
C VAL A 392 -3.72 -13.95 -21.47
N THR A 393 -3.15 -12.92 -22.09
CA THR A 393 -2.63 -11.77 -21.36
C THR A 393 -3.52 -10.56 -21.62
N ILE A 394 -4.07 -9.95 -20.58
CA ILE A 394 -4.82 -8.70 -20.64
C ILE A 394 -3.88 -7.56 -20.22
N LEU A 395 -3.53 -6.71 -21.19
CA LEU A 395 -2.59 -5.61 -21.06
C LEU A 395 -3.32 -4.28 -21.13
N GLY A 396 -2.92 -3.34 -20.27
CA GLY A 396 -3.37 -1.97 -20.40
C GLY A 396 -3.09 -1.15 -19.15
N PRO A 397 -3.01 0.17 -19.28
CA PRO A 397 -2.88 1.06 -18.13
C PRO A 397 -3.96 0.83 -17.06
N ARG A 398 -3.72 1.36 -15.86
CA ARG A 398 -4.75 1.39 -14.81
C ARG A 398 -6.03 2.05 -15.31
N GLN A 399 -7.17 1.61 -14.76
CA GLN A 399 -8.50 2.12 -15.09
C GLN A 399 -8.98 1.95 -16.55
N MET A 400 -8.35 1.05 -17.32
CA MET A 400 -8.78 0.73 -18.68
C MET A 400 -9.86 -0.38 -18.75
N GLY A 401 -10.28 -0.92 -17.60
CA GLY A 401 -11.29 -2.00 -17.52
C GLY A 401 -10.72 -3.41 -17.63
N LYS A 402 -9.44 -3.61 -17.25
CA LYS A 402 -8.78 -4.93 -17.25
C LYS A 402 -9.47 -5.93 -16.32
N SER A 403 -9.60 -5.57 -15.04
CA SER A 403 -10.25 -6.42 -14.03
C SER A 403 -11.74 -6.63 -14.34
N SER A 404 -12.42 -5.64 -14.93
CA SER A 404 -13.80 -5.82 -15.43
C SER A 404 -13.90 -6.87 -16.55
N LEU A 405 -12.95 -6.92 -17.49
CA LEU A 405 -12.87 -7.98 -18.48
C LEU A 405 -12.55 -9.33 -17.83
N LEU A 406 -11.63 -9.37 -16.86
CA LEU A 406 -11.26 -10.58 -16.14
C LEU A 406 -12.46 -11.20 -15.40
N ILE A 407 -13.24 -10.41 -14.68
CA ILE A 407 -14.45 -10.86 -13.96
C ILE A 407 -15.46 -11.50 -14.91
N ARG A 408 -15.64 -10.93 -16.11
CA ARG A 408 -16.53 -11.49 -17.13
C ARG A 408 -16.01 -12.82 -17.66
N LEU A 409 -14.72 -12.90 -17.95
CA LEU A 409 -14.10 -14.16 -18.40
C LEU A 409 -14.22 -15.25 -17.34
N MET A 410 -13.98 -14.93 -16.07
CA MET A 410 -14.17 -15.85 -14.95
C MET A 410 -15.62 -16.31 -14.83
N THR A 411 -16.58 -15.39 -14.93
CA THR A 411 -18.01 -15.70 -14.84
C THR A 411 -18.43 -16.65 -15.96
N GLN A 412 -18.04 -16.36 -17.19
CA GLN A 412 -18.31 -17.23 -18.33
C GLN A 412 -17.57 -18.57 -18.24
N ALA A 413 -16.34 -18.61 -17.70
CA ALA A 413 -15.61 -19.84 -17.47
C ALA A 413 -16.35 -20.76 -16.48
N ARG A 414 -16.90 -20.20 -15.39
CA ARG A 414 -17.76 -20.95 -14.44
C ARG A 414 -19.02 -21.50 -15.13
N VAL A 415 -19.70 -20.69 -15.94
CA VAL A 415 -20.87 -21.14 -16.73
C VAL A 415 -20.52 -22.29 -17.69
N LYS A 416 -19.28 -22.31 -18.22
CA LYS A 416 -18.76 -23.40 -19.05
C LYS A 416 -18.24 -24.60 -18.25
N GLY A 417 -18.42 -24.61 -16.92
CA GLY A 417 -18.05 -25.72 -16.04
C GLY A 417 -16.56 -25.79 -15.71
N LYS A 418 -15.81 -24.70 -15.86
CA LYS A 418 -14.40 -24.61 -15.43
C LYS A 418 -14.32 -24.24 -13.95
N GLN A 419 -13.34 -24.80 -13.25
CA GLN A 419 -13.00 -24.40 -11.88
C GLN A 419 -12.14 -23.15 -11.94
N VAL A 420 -12.59 -22.06 -11.33
CA VAL A 420 -11.89 -20.77 -11.40
C VAL A 420 -11.09 -20.55 -10.12
N ALA A 421 -9.77 -20.48 -10.26
CA ALA A 421 -8.86 -20.00 -9.22
C ALA A 421 -8.45 -18.56 -9.57
N PHE A 422 -8.78 -17.61 -8.70
CA PHE A 422 -8.45 -16.20 -8.85
C PHE A 422 -7.41 -15.78 -7.83
N LEU A 423 -6.25 -15.32 -8.30
CA LEU A 423 -5.15 -14.83 -7.50
C LEU A 423 -4.97 -13.33 -7.74
N ASP A 424 -4.99 -12.56 -6.66
CA ASP A 424 -4.69 -11.13 -6.67
C ASP A 424 -3.42 -10.86 -5.87
N PHE A 425 -2.33 -10.58 -6.58
CA PHE A 425 -1.00 -10.46 -5.98
C PHE A 425 -0.84 -9.26 -5.04
N GLN A 426 -1.83 -8.36 -4.94
CA GLN A 426 -1.84 -7.34 -3.89
C GLN A 426 -1.99 -7.92 -2.49
N GLN A 427 -2.56 -9.12 -2.35
CA GLN A 427 -2.76 -9.80 -1.06
C GLN A 427 -1.46 -10.40 -0.48
N LEU A 428 -0.37 -10.42 -1.25
CA LEU A 428 0.90 -10.97 -0.80
C LEU A 428 1.66 -9.98 0.09
N ASP A 429 2.08 -10.45 1.26
CA ASP A 429 2.95 -9.67 2.14
C ASP A 429 4.39 -9.59 1.60
N GLN A 430 5.15 -8.63 2.15
CA GLN A 430 6.52 -8.39 1.71
C GLN A 430 7.47 -9.57 2.00
N ALA A 431 7.20 -10.35 3.06
CA ALA A 431 8.00 -11.52 3.40
C ALA A 431 7.89 -12.58 2.30
N THR A 432 6.67 -12.85 1.84
CA THR A 432 6.36 -13.77 0.75
C THR A 432 6.93 -13.27 -0.57
N LEU A 433 6.85 -11.96 -0.86
CA LEU A 433 7.42 -11.38 -2.07
C LEU A 433 8.96 -11.42 -2.12
N ASN A 434 9.64 -11.57 -0.98
CA ASN A 434 11.09 -11.58 -0.89
C ASN A 434 11.71 -13.00 -0.82
N ASP A 435 10.91 -14.03 -0.53
CA ASP A 435 11.38 -15.42 -0.37
C ASP A 435 10.69 -16.36 -1.37
N ALA A 436 11.48 -16.92 -2.29
CA ALA A 436 10.98 -17.84 -3.31
C ALA A 436 10.37 -19.11 -2.71
N GLU A 437 10.97 -19.68 -1.66
CA GLU A 437 10.49 -20.91 -1.04
C GLU A 437 9.13 -20.68 -0.37
N LEU A 438 9.00 -19.57 0.36
CA LEU A 438 7.73 -19.15 0.97
C LEU A 438 6.68 -18.87 -0.10
N PHE A 439 7.03 -18.11 -1.14
CA PHE A 439 6.14 -17.78 -2.24
C PHE A 439 5.58 -19.01 -2.94
N TYR A 440 6.42 -19.95 -3.38
CA TYR A 440 5.93 -21.10 -4.15
C TYR A 440 5.07 -22.05 -3.29
N ARG A 441 5.37 -22.18 -2.00
CA ARG A 441 4.54 -22.94 -1.05
C ARG A 441 3.19 -22.25 -0.88
N HIS A 442 3.20 -20.95 -0.60
CA HIS A 442 1.99 -20.16 -0.45
C HIS A 442 1.14 -20.18 -1.73
N PHE A 443 1.75 -20.03 -2.90
CA PHE A 443 1.07 -20.10 -4.19
C PHE A 443 0.36 -21.45 -4.39
N CYS A 444 1.00 -22.57 -4.05
CA CYS A 444 0.39 -23.89 -4.15
C CYS A 444 -0.74 -24.10 -3.13
N GLU A 445 -0.53 -23.63 -1.90
CA GLU A 445 -1.54 -23.65 -0.83
C GLU A 445 -2.78 -22.86 -1.25
N TRP A 446 -2.56 -21.65 -1.78
CA TRP A 446 -3.61 -20.73 -2.21
C TRP A 446 -4.44 -21.31 -3.34
N LEU A 447 -3.80 -21.90 -4.35
CA LEU A 447 -4.51 -22.64 -5.41
C LEU A 447 -5.37 -23.78 -4.84
N THR A 448 -4.85 -24.48 -3.84
CA THR A 448 -5.53 -25.63 -3.22
C THR A 448 -6.79 -25.18 -2.47
N ILE A 449 -6.68 -24.08 -1.70
CA ILE A 449 -7.81 -23.45 -1.02
C ILE A 449 -8.88 -22.99 -2.04
N LEU A 450 -8.46 -22.31 -3.10
CA LEU A 450 -9.40 -21.78 -4.11
C LEU A 450 -10.10 -22.85 -4.93
N LEU A 451 -9.48 -24.03 -5.05
CA LEU A 451 -10.05 -25.19 -5.74
C LEU A 451 -10.80 -26.14 -4.80
N ASP A 452 -10.98 -25.75 -3.53
CA ASP A 452 -11.62 -26.58 -2.49
C ASP A 452 -11.01 -27.99 -2.37
N MET A 453 -9.68 -28.03 -2.33
CA MET A 453 -8.90 -29.25 -2.24
C MET A 453 -8.12 -29.30 -0.91
N PRO A 454 -7.79 -30.49 -0.39
CA PRO A 454 -6.89 -30.59 0.76
C PRO A 454 -5.45 -30.26 0.36
N SER A 455 -4.72 -29.55 1.20
CA SER A 455 -3.31 -29.24 0.90
C SER A 455 -2.41 -30.46 1.06
N GLU A 456 -1.59 -30.69 0.03
CA GLU A 456 -0.53 -31.70 0.01
C GLU A 456 0.85 -31.05 -0.19
N VAL A 457 0.98 -29.73 0.06
CA VAL A 457 2.19 -28.96 -0.24
C VAL A 457 3.40 -29.54 0.48
N ASP A 458 3.32 -29.79 1.78
CA ASP A 458 4.45 -30.33 2.56
C ASP A 458 4.89 -31.72 2.09
N SER A 459 3.92 -32.59 1.79
CA SER A 459 4.15 -33.94 1.25
C SER A 459 4.90 -33.87 -0.08
N PHE A 460 4.46 -33.02 -1.00
CA PHE A 460 5.13 -32.81 -2.29
C PHE A 460 6.51 -32.18 -2.14
N TRP A 461 6.66 -31.20 -1.25
CA TRP A 461 7.94 -30.56 -1.00
C TRP A 461 8.97 -31.52 -0.40
N GLN A 462 8.53 -32.43 0.48
CA GLN A 462 9.38 -33.48 1.03
C GLN A 462 9.73 -34.54 -0.03
N LYS A 463 8.73 -34.99 -0.80
CA LYS A 463 8.90 -35.99 -1.87
C LYS A 463 9.89 -35.51 -2.94
N TYR A 464 9.82 -34.24 -3.32
CA TYR A 464 10.66 -33.62 -4.34
C TYR A 464 11.74 -32.70 -3.75
N ARG A 465 12.24 -33.00 -2.55
CA ARG A 465 13.20 -32.16 -1.80
C ARG A 465 14.49 -31.80 -2.55
N CYS A 466 14.91 -32.61 -3.53
CA CYS A 466 16.11 -32.39 -4.32
C CYS A 466 15.90 -31.49 -5.54
N LEU A 467 14.66 -31.08 -5.84
CA LEU A 467 14.34 -30.21 -6.96
C LEU A 467 14.33 -28.73 -6.53
N GLY A 468 14.54 -27.83 -7.47
CA GLY A 468 14.29 -26.39 -7.25
C GLY A 468 12.81 -26.09 -7.03
N THR A 469 12.50 -25.02 -6.33
CA THR A 469 11.15 -24.75 -5.82
C THR A 469 10.11 -24.52 -6.91
N ALA A 470 10.48 -23.83 -8.00
CA ALA A 470 9.61 -23.67 -9.17
C ALA A 470 9.22 -25.03 -9.81
N LEU A 471 10.15 -25.99 -9.80
CA LEU A 471 9.89 -27.34 -10.32
C LEU A 471 9.04 -28.17 -9.35
N LYS A 472 9.21 -28.00 -8.03
CA LYS A 472 8.28 -28.58 -7.03
C LYS A 472 6.86 -28.08 -7.27
N CYS A 473 6.69 -26.77 -7.48
CA CYS A 473 5.40 -26.15 -7.84
C CYS A 473 4.83 -26.76 -9.12
N THR A 474 5.63 -26.91 -10.18
CA THR A 474 5.19 -27.59 -11.42
C THR A 474 4.64 -29.00 -11.13
N TYR A 475 5.34 -29.78 -10.33
CA TYR A 475 4.91 -31.15 -10.02
C TYR A 475 3.68 -31.18 -9.13
N TYR A 476 3.52 -30.21 -8.22
CA TYR A 476 2.30 -30.04 -7.44
C TYR A 476 1.10 -29.78 -8.36
N VAL A 477 1.18 -28.74 -9.20
CA VAL A 477 0.11 -28.40 -10.15
C VAL A 477 -0.17 -29.59 -11.09
N LYS A 478 0.86 -30.19 -11.68
CA LYS A 478 0.71 -31.26 -12.68
C LYS A 478 0.18 -32.56 -12.09
N ASN A 479 0.76 -33.04 -10.99
CA ASN A 479 0.49 -34.39 -10.48
C ASN A 479 -0.58 -34.43 -9.40
N TYR A 480 -0.89 -33.30 -8.77
CA TYR A 480 -1.94 -33.21 -7.77
C TYR A 480 -3.14 -32.47 -8.32
N LEU A 481 -3.05 -31.16 -8.56
CA LEU A 481 -4.20 -30.35 -8.96
C LEU A 481 -4.84 -30.84 -10.27
N LEU A 482 -4.08 -30.87 -11.36
CA LEU A 482 -4.60 -31.23 -12.69
C LEU A 482 -4.96 -32.72 -12.87
N LYS A 483 -4.61 -33.58 -11.90
CA LYS A 483 -5.00 -35.00 -11.92
C LYS A 483 -6.19 -35.32 -11.03
N THR A 484 -6.46 -34.47 -10.04
CA THR A 484 -7.50 -34.69 -9.04
C THR A 484 -8.76 -33.90 -9.38
N VAL A 485 -8.63 -32.74 -10.02
CA VAL A 485 -9.78 -31.95 -10.48
C VAL A 485 -10.32 -32.52 -11.78
N ASP A 486 -11.59 -32.94 -11.78
CA ASP A 486 -12.26 -33.59 -12.93
C ASP A 486 -12.67 -32.62 -14.06
N SER A 487 -12.47 -31.32 -13.86
CA SER A 487 -12.87 -30.25 -14.77
C SER A 487 -11.70 -29.31 -15.06
N PRO A 488 -11.65 -28.66 -16.24
CA PRO A 488 -10.58 -27.71 -16.55
C PRO A 488 -10.50 -26.60 -15.51
N ILE A 489 -9.28 -26.22 -15.16
CA ILE A 489 -8.97 -25.15 -14.23
C ILE A 489 -8.65 -23.88 -15.03
N PHE A 490 -9.30 -22.79 -14.66
CA PHE A 490 -9.06 -21.44 -15.13
C PHE A 490 -8.32 -20.67 -14.05
N LEU A 491 -7.02 -20.44 -14.25
CA LEU A 491 -6.21 -19.65 -13.34
C LEU A 491 -6.15 -18.19 -13.81
N ALA A 492 -6.79 -17.32 -13.06
CA ALA A 492 -6.71 -15.87 -13.23
C ALA A 492 -5.69 -15.28 -12.26
N MET A 493 -4.77 -14.46 -12.76
CA MET A 493 -3.75 -13.76 -11.99
C MET A 493 -3.84 -12.26 -12.29
N ASP A 494 -4.27 -11.48 -11.30
CA ASP A 494 -4.31 -10.01 -11.37
C ASP A 494 -3.16 -9.38 -10.56
N GLU A 495 -2.85 -8.13 -10.88
CA GLU A 495 -1.85 -7.31 -10.16
C GLU A 495 -0.46 -7.95 -10.06
N MET A 496 -0.09 -8.75 -11.08
CA MET A 496 1.21 -9.43 -11.17
C MET A 496 2.41 -8.47 -11.17
N ASP A 497 2.15 -7.18 -11.40
CA ASP A 497 3.10 -6.08 -11.29
C ASP A 497 3.78 -6.00 -9.90
N LYS A 498 3.13 -6.49 -8.83
CA LYS A 498 3.75 -6.61 -7.48
C LYS A 498 4.99 -7.51 -7.47
N LEU A 499 5.11 -8.45 -8.40
CA LEU A 499 6.28 -9.34 -8.50
C LEU A 499 7.51 -8.67 -9.13
N ILE A 500 7.40 -7.46 -9.69
CA ILE A 500 8.53 -6.81 -10.39
C ILE A 500 9.75 -6.69 -9.48
N THR A 501 9.57 -6.46 -8.18
CA THR A 501 10.67 -6.32 -7.22
C THR A 501 11.14 -7.64 -6.61
N SER A 502 10.44 -8.74 -6.86
CA SER A 502 10.75 -10.04 -6.27
C SER A 502 12.00 -10.67 -6.90
N PRO A 503 12.89 -11.28 -6.10
CA PRO A 503 14.13 -11.87 -6.62
C PRO A 503 13.89 -13.08 -7.53
N PHE A 504 12.76 -13.77 -7.37
CA PHE A 504 12.38 -14.97 -8.13
C PHE A 504 11.48 -14.68 -9.35
N ARG A 505 11.22 -13.40 -9.68
CA ARG A 505 10.25 -13.02 -10.71
C ARG A 505 10.47 -13.71 -12.06
N ASP A 506 11.72 -13.77 -12.51
CA ASP A 506 12.07 -14.33 -13.82
C ASP A 506 11.83 -15.85 -13.84
N GLU A 507 12.09 -16.52 -12.71
CA GLU A 507 11.85 -17.95 -12.52
C GLU A 507 10.35 -18.25 -12.52
N PHE A 508 9.54 -17.40 -11.87
CA PHE A 508 8.09 -17.56 -11.83
C PHE A 508 7.43 -17.33 -13.20
N PHE A 509 7.82 -16.27 -13.91
CA PHE A 509 7.31 -16.03 -15.25
C PHE A 509 7.78 -17.10 -16.25
N GLY A 510 9.03 -17.56 -16.14
CA GLY A 510 9.55 -18.69 -16.90
C GLY A 510 8.79 -20.00 -16.62
N LEU A 511 8.41 -20.22 -15.36
CA LEU A 511 7.56 -21.34 -14.95
C LEU A 511 6.20 -21.31 -15.68
N LEU A 512 5.50 -20.17 -15.69
CA LEU A 512 4.22 -20.02 -16.39
C LEU A 512 4.35 -20.30 -17.90
N ARG A 513 5.43 -19.81 -18.53
CA ARG A 513 5.73 -20.11 -19.93
C ARG A 513 5.97 -21.60 -20.14
N SER A 514 6.68 -22.25 -19.21
CA SER A 514 6.94 -23.69 -19.30
C SER A 514 5.64 -24.51 -19.29
N TRP A 515 4.64 -24.08 -18.50
CA TRP A 515 3.32 -24.71 -18.46
C TRP A 515 2.55 -24.53 -19.76
N HIS A 516 2.60 -23.34 -20.37
CA HIS A 516 2.05 -23.11 -21.70
C HIS A 516 2.67 -24.07 -22.73
N ASN A 517 4.00 -24.16 -22.78
CA ASN A 517 4.71 -25.01 -23.73
C ASN A 517 4.45 -26.51 -23.49
N ALA A 518 4.22 -26.90 -22.23
CA ALA A 518 3.95 -28.29 -21.87
C ALA A 518 2.64 -28.82 -22.46
N ARG A 519 1.73 -27.96 -22.93
CA ARG A 519 0.49 -28.33 -23.64
C ARG A 519 0.75 -29.06 -24.96
N SER A 520 1.91 -28.86 -25.57
CA SER A 520 2.32 -29.59 -26.79
C SER A 520 2.88 -30.97 -26.46
N ASN A 521 3.58 -31.11 -25.34
CA ASN A 521 4.28 -32.33 -24.95
C ASN A 521 3.40 -33.30 -24.15
N ASP A 522 2.54 -32.77 -23.28
CA ASP A 522 1.61 -33.52 -22.45
C ASP A 522 0.22 -32.86 -22.53
N PRO A 523 -0.44 -32.96 -23.70
CA PRO A 523 -1.71 -32.30 -23.95
C PRO A 523 -2.84 -32.85 -23.06
N THR A 524 -2.74 -34.10 -22.60
CA THR A 524 -3.75 -34.72 -21.74
C THR A 524 -3.88 -34.04 -20.38
N VAL A 525 -2.78 -33.52 -19.84
CA VAL A 525 -2.78 -32.85 -18.53
C VAL A 525 -2.88 -31.34 -18.70
N TRP A 526 -2.00 -30.72 -19.48
CA TRP A 526 -1.88 -29.26 -19.50
C TRP A 526 -2.95 -28.53 -20.31
N ARG A 527 -3.67 -29.23 -21.21
CA ARG A 527 -4.83 -28.62 -21.88
C ARG A 527 -6.04 -28.47 -20.96
N GLN A 528 -5.97 -28.97 -19.74
CA GLN A 528 -6.98 -28.72 -18.71
C GLN A 528 -6.70 -27.45 -17.92
N PHE A 529 -5.65 -26.69 -18.27
CA PHE A 529 -5.20 -25.55 -17.49
C PHE A 529 -5.11 -24.28 -18.34
N ASP A 530 -6.05 -23.36 -18.13
CA ASP A 530 -6.03 -22.03 -18.74
C ASP A 530 -5.31 -21.04 -17.83
N LEU A 531 -4.50 -20.19 -18.44
CA LEU A 531 -3.76 -19.14 -17.76
C LEU A 531 -4.25 -17.78 -18.24
N VAL A 532 -4.75 -16.95 -17.35
CA VAL A 532 -5.12 -15.57 -17.65
C VAL A 532 -4.32 -14.64 -16.76
N MET A 533 -3.48 -13.83 -17.40
CA MET A 533 -2.57 -12.90 -16.74
C MET A 533 -3.01 -11.47 -17.01
N VAL A 534 -3.13 -10.66 -15.97
CA VAL A 534 -3.48 -9.24 -16.09
C VAL A 534 -2.30 -8.41 -15.58
N THR A 535 -1.89 -7.43 -16.38
CA THR A 535 -0.80 -6.53 -15.99
C THR A 535 -0.96 -5.14 -16.60
N CYS A 536 -0.49 -4.14 -15.86
CA CYS A 536 -0.41 -2.75 -16.34
C CYS A 536 0.94 -2.40 -16.96
N THR A 537 1.96 -3.22 -16.71
CA THR A 537 3.32 -3.00 -17.20
C THR A 537 3.56 -3.78 -18.49
N GLU A 538 4.43 -3.26 -19.35
CA GLU A 538 4.84 -3.99 -20.55
C GLU A 538 5.63 -5.26 -20.19
N PRO A 539 5.44 -6.37 -20.92
CA PRO A 539 6.09 -7.65 -20.67
C PRO A 539 7.61 -7.62 -20.43
N TYR A 540 8.34 -6.79 -21.17
CA TYR A 540 9.79 -6.71 -21.08
C TYR A 540 10.31 -6.08 -19.78
N GLN A 541 9.43 -5.52 -18.96
CA GLN A 541 9.77 -5.00 -17.63
C GLN A 541 9.49 -6.03 -16.53
N LEU A 542 8.60 -6.99 -16.81
CA LEU A 542 8.23 -8.06 -15.89
C LEU A 542 9.28 -9.16 -15.87
N ILE A 543 9.94 -9.41 -17.01
CA ILE A 543 10.96 -10.45 -17.16
C ILE A 543 12.17 -9.97 -17.95
N GLN A 544 13.38 -10.32 -17.49
CA GLN A 544 14.64 -9.91 -18.15
C GLN A 544 14.85 -10.61 -19.50
N ASP A 545 14.69 -11.95 -19.55
CA ASP A 545 14.80 -12.72 -20.78
C ASP A 545 13.43 -12.84 -21.45
N LEU A 546 13.23 -12.08 -22.53
CA LEU A 546 12.00 -12.09 -23.32
C LEU A 546 11.69 -13.46 -23.95
N ASN A 547 12.69 -14.33 -24.13
CA ASN A 547 12.49 -15.68 -24.62
C ASN A 547 11.88 -16.60 -23.56
N GLN A 548 11.97 -16.22 -22.28
CA GLN A 548 11.33 -16.90 -21.15
C GLN A 548 9.97 -16.27 -20.78
N SER A 549 9.57 -15.21 -21.48
CA SER A 549 8.35 -14.48 -21.17
C SER A 549 7.08 -15.28 -21.45
N PRO A 550 6.15 -15.39 -20.47
CA PRO A 550 4.83 -15.97 -20.67
C PRO A 550 3.88 -15.03 -21.40
N PHE A 551 4.23 -13.75 -21.51
CA PHE A 551 3.40 -12.74 -22.17
C PHE A 551 3.55 -12.72 -23.69
N ASN A 552 4.59 -13.38 -24.20
CA ASN A 552 4.86 -13.56 -25.63
C ASN A 552 4.23 -14.85 -26.18
N VAL A 553 3.45 -15.58 -25.38
CA VAL A 553 2.75 -16.80 -25.79
C VAL A 553 1.25 -16.65 -25.62
N GLY A 554 0.49 -17.38 -26.45
CA GLY A 554 -0.97 -17.31 -26.47
C GLY A 554 -1.51 -15.98 -27.00
N THR A 555 -2.70 -15.61 -26.53
CA THR A 555 -3.44 -14.44 -27.01
C THR A 555 -3.18 -13.21 -26.15
N SER A 556 -2.70 -12.13 -26.76
CA SER A 556 -2.44 -10.85 -26.07
C SER A 556 -3.50 -9.82 -26.41
N ILE A 557 -4.14 -9.27 -25.39
CA ILE A 557 -5.26 -8.33 -25.50
C ILE A 557 -4.85 -7.01 -24.88
N ARG A 558 -4.59 -6.01 -25.73
CA ARG A 558 -4.27 -4.65 -25.29
C ARG A 558 -5.51 -3.79 -25.25
N LEU A 559 -5.96 -3.42 -24.05
CA LEU A 559 -7.05 -2.47 -23.87
C LEU A 559 -6.60 -1.06 -24.25
N LYS A 560 -7.42 -0.40 -25.05
CA LYS A 560 -7.19 0.95 -25.57
C LYS A 560 -8.30 1.89 -25.08
N ASP A 561 -8.02 3.18 -25.21
CA ASP A 561 -9.02 4.23 -25.04
C ASP A 561 -10.22 3.96 -25.98
N PHE A 562 -11.41 4.36 -25.54
CA PHE A 562 -12.62 4.26 -26.34
C PHE A 562 -12.55 5.15 -27.59
N ASN A 563 -13.01 4.59 -28.70
CA ASN A 563 -13.26 5.36 -29.92
C ASN A 563 -14.61 6.10 -29.83
N LEU A 564 -14.86 7.03 -30.76
CA LEU A 564 -16.07 7.87 -30.75
C LEU A 564 -17.38 7.08 -30.69
N ALA A 565 -17.46 5.94 -31.38
CA ALA A 565 -18.67 5.11 -31.38
C ALA A 565 -18.86 4.40 -30.02
N GLU A 566 -17.77 3.95 -29.39
CA GLU A 566 -17.81 3.37 -28.04
C GLU A 566 -18.20 4.41 -26.98
N VAL A 567 -17.74 5.67 -27.13
CA VAL A 567 -18.15 6.78 -26.24
C VAL A 567 -19.63 7.14 -26.42
N ALA A 568 -20.10 7.22 -27.66
CA ALA A 568 -21.52 7.47 -27.95
C ALA A 568 -22.42 6.37 -27.39
N GLU A 569 -22.04 5.11 -27.55
CA GLU A 569 -22.75 3.96 -26.97
C GLU A 569 -22.76 4.02 -25.43
N LEU A 570 -21.64 4.42 -24.80
CA LEU A 570 -21.59 4.58 -23.36
C LEU A 570 -22.54 5.68 -22.88
N ASN A 571 -22.62 6.82 -23.59
CA ASN A 571 -23.59 7.88 -23.31
C ASN A 571 -25.03 7.38 -23.47
N HIS A 572 -25.31 6.60 -24.53
CA HIS A 572 -26.62 6.00 -24.76
C HIS A 572 -27.06 5.10 -23.59
N ARG A 573 -26.16 4.25 -23.08
CA ARG A 573 -26.42 3.39 -21.91
C ARG A 573 -26.69 4.16 -20.63
N HIS A 574 -26.19 5.39 -20.52
CA HIS A 574 -26.48 6.30 -19.42
C HIS A 574 -27.76 7.14 -19.65
N GLY A 575 -28.49 6.89 -20.74
CA GLY A 575 -29.73 7.60 -21.05
C GLY A 575 -29.54 8.87 -21.88
N GLU A 576 -28.46 8.96 -22.66
CA GLU A 576 -28.17 10.09 -23.56
C GLU A 576 -28.10 11.44 -22.82
N VAL A 577 -27.45 11.42 -21.65
CA VAL A 577 -27.42 12.56 -20.72
C VAL A 577 -26.63 13.75 -21.22
N LEU A 578 -25.72 13.54 -22.18
CA LEU A 578 -24.99 14.59 -22.86
C LEU A 578 -25.41 14.68 -24.33
N LYS A 579 -25.57 15.91 -24.82
CA LYS A 579 -25.75 16.19 -26.26
C LYS A 579 -24.44 15.99 -27.01
N ASP A 580 -24.49 15.80 -28.33
CA ASP A 580 -23.30 15.60 -29.17
C ASP A 580 -22.22 16.68 -28.99
N SER A 581 -22.60 17.95 -28.81
CA SER A 581 -21.66 19.06 -28.57
C SER A 581 -20.97 18.96 -27.21
N GLU A 582 -21.69 18.54 -26.18
CA GLU A 582 -21.16 18.35 -24.83
C GLU A 582 -20.30 17.09 -24.77
N LEU A 583 -20.73 16.01 -25.41
CA LEU A 583 -19.96 14.76 -25.52
C LEU A 583 -18.64 15.01 -26.26
N THR A 584 -18.66 15.76 -27.36
CA THR A 584 -17.44 16.20 -28.07
C THR A 584 -16.53 17.02 -27.15
N THR A 585 -17.10 17.86 -26.29
CA THR A 585 -16.34 18.66 -25.33
C THR A 585 -15.72 17.80 -24.23
N LEU A 586 -16.47 16.84 -23.70
CA LEU A 586 -15.96 15.87 -22.74
C LEU A 586 -14.80 15.05 -23.33
N ILE A 587 -14.95 14.53 -24.56
CA ILE A 587 -13.89 13.80 -25.25
C ILE A 587 -12.63 14.66 -25.44
N LYS A 588 -12.76 15.97 -25.68
CA LYS A 588 -11.59 16.86 -25.74
C LYS A 588 -10.85 16.97 -24.40
N TRP A 589 -11.57 16.84 -23.29
CA TRP A 589 -10.99 16.91 -21.94
C TRP A 589 -10.37 15.59 -21.49
N VAL A 590 -11.12 14.49 -21.57
CA VAL A 590 -10.73 13.20 -21.01
C VAL A 590 -10.32 12.15 -22.05
N GLY A 591 -10.38 12.51 -23.34
CA GLY A 591 -10.10 11.58 -24.43
C GLY A 591 -11.12 10.44 -24.48
N GLY A 592 -10.63 9.24 -24.80
CA GLY A 592 -11.39 8.01 -24.74
C GLY A 592 -11.22 7.26 -23.40
N HIS A 593 -10.78 7.92 -22.33
CA HIS A 593 -10.45 7.24 -21.08
C HIS A 593 -11.70 6.57 -20.46
N PRO A 594 -11.76 5.22 -20.36
CA PRO A 594 -12.99 4.52 -19.99
C PRO A 594 -13.59 4.94 -18.64
N TYR A 595 -12.75 5.00 -17.60
CA TYR A 595 -13.19 5.39 -16.26
C TYR A 595 -13.66 6.84 -16.18
N LEU A 596 -12.87 7.83 -16.64
CA LEU A 596 -13.24 9.24 -16.62
C LEU A 596 -14.54 9.52 -17.39
N LEU A 597 -14.73 8.89 -18.56
CA LEU A 597 -15.96 9.01 -19.33
C LEU A 597 -17.16 8.46 -18.57
N ARG A 598 -17.05 7.25 -18.02
CA ARG A 598 -18.12 6.63 -17.22
C ARG A 598 -18.43 7.47 -15.97
N LYS A 599 -17.41 7.99 -15.28
CA LYS A 599 -17.58 8.85 -14.09
C LYS A 599 -18.36 10.13 -14.42
N ALA A 600 -17.99 10.82 -15.49
CA ALA A 600 -18.72 12.01 -15.93
C ALA A 600 -20.19 11.70 -16.28
N LEU A 601 -20.42 10.66 -17.07
CA LEU A 601 -21.77 10.26 -17.48
C LEU A 601 -22.62 9.81 -16.29
N TYR A 602 -22.03 9.06 -15.36
CA TYR A 602 -22.68 8.66 -14.11
C TYR A 602 -23.11 9.86 -13.27
N LEU A 603 -22.23 10.83 -13.05
CA LEU A 603 -22.53 12.01 -12.22
C LEU A 603 -23.71 12.83 -12.77
N ILE A 604 -23.82 12.90 -14.10
CA ILE A 604 -24.95 13.59 -14.75
C ILE A 604 -26.21 12.73 -14.74
N ALA A 605 -26.10 11.44 -15.08
CA ALA A 605 -27.24 10.52 -15.11
C ALA A 605 -27.88 10.30 -13.73
N SER A 606 -27.07 10.32 -12.67
CA SER A 606 -27.50 10.26 -11.27
C SER A 606 -28.01 11.60 -10.73
N LYS A 607 -27.98 12.67 -11.54
CA LYS A 607 -28.37 14.04 -11.19
C LYS A 607 -27.55 14.64 -10.04
N GLN A 608 -26.34 14.14 -9.80
CA GLN A 608 -25.42 14.72 -8.83
C GLN A 608 -24.79 16.02 -9.36
N LEU A 609 -24.67 16.14 -10.69
CA LEU A 609 -24.21 17.34 -11.38
C LEU A 609 -25.04 17.59 -12.64
N ILE A 610 -25.15 18.84 -13.06
CA ILE A 610 -25.56 19.18 -14.43
C ILE A 610 -24.34 19.35 -15.34
N ALA A 611 -24.52 19.18 -16.65
CA ALA A 611 -23.43 19.21 -17.61
C ALA A 611 -22.58 20.50 -17.54
N SER A 612 -23.22 21.66 -17.34
CA SER A 612 -22.50 22.94 -17.19
C SER A 612 -21.58 22.96 -15.97
N GLU A 613 -22.06 22.50 -14.81
CA GLU A 613 -21.27 22.41 -13.57
C GLU A 613 -20.10 21.43 -13.72
N LEU A 614 -20.30 20.33 -14.43
CA LEU A 614 -19.23 19.36 -14.71
C LEU A 614 -18.08 20.02 -15.49
N PHE A 615 -18.39 20.84 -16.50
CA PHE A 615 -17.36 21.53 -17.29
C PHE A 615 -16.75 22.73 -16.55
N GLU A 616 -17.52 23.45 -15.74
CA GLU A 616 -17.02 24.57 -14.91
C GLU A 616 -16.04 24.10 -13.83
N SER A 617 -16.26 22.91 -13.27
CA SER A 617 -15.46 22.35 -12.17
C SER A 617 -14.50 21.24 -12.62
N ILE A 618 -14.31 21.02 -13.92
CA ILE A 618 -13.64 19.82 -14.45
C ILE A 618 -12.21 19.60 -13.92
N MET A 619 -11.49 20.69 -13.63
CA MET A 619 -10.12 20.68 -13.08
C MET A 619 -10.07 20.96 -11.58
N ALA A 620 -11.20 21.20 -10.92
CA ALA A 620 -11.21 21.54 -9.52
C ALA A 620 -10.87 20.32 -8.65
N ASP A 621 -10.12 20.54 -7.56
CA ASP A 621 -9.80 19.49 -6.57
C ASP A 621 -11.02 18.81 -5.94
N TRP A 622 -12.12 19.56 -5.85
CA TRP A 622 -13.43 19.11 -5.37
C TRP A 622 -14.38 18.74 -6.52
N GLY A 623 -13.92 18.86 -7.78
CA GLY A 623 -14.69 18.62 -8.99
C GLY A 623 -14.89 17.14 -9.31
N PRO A 624 -15.51 16.81 -10.46
CA PRO A 624 -15.94 15.46 -10.84
C PRO A 624 -14.79 14.43 -10.91
N PHE A 625 -13.56 14.89 -11.12
CA PHE A 625 -12.37 14.04 -11.20
C PHE A 625 -11.37 14.28 -10.06
N GLY A 626 -11.68 15.18 -9.13
CA GLY A 626 -10.72 15.67 -8.14
C GLY A 626 -10.10 14.57 -7.27
N GLU A 627 -10.90 13.60 -6.83
CA GLU A 627 -10.41 12.45 -6.08
C GLU A 627 -9.42 11.58 -6.87
N HIS A 628 -9.73 11.32 -8.14
CA HIS A 628 -8.84 10.56 -9.03
C HIS A 628 -7.54 11.30 -9.33
N LEU A 629 -7.61 12.63 -9.47
CA LEU A 629 -6.41 13.43 -9.68
C LEU A 629 -5.55 13.49 -8.41
N ARG A 630 -6.18 13.66 -7.24
CA ARG A 630 -5.53 13.57 -5.93
C ARG A 630 -4.89 12.21 -5.69
N TYR A 631 -5.52 11.12 -6.12
CA TYR A 631 -4.94 9.78 -6.08
C TYR A 631 -3.59 9.71 -6.80
N HIS A 632 -3.51 10.28 -8.00
CA HIS A 632 -2.27 10.30 -8.75
C HIS A 632 -1.20 11.20 -8.13
N LEU A 633 -1.57 12.38 -7.64
CA LEU A 633 -0.66 13.22 -6.84
C LEU A 633 -0.13 12.43 -5.64
N PHE A 634 -1.02 11.71 -4.96
CA PHE A 634 -0.69 10.96 -3.76
C PHE A 634 0.36 9.87 -4.03
N ARG A 635 0.26 9.17 -5.15
CA ARG A 635 1.21 8.10 -5.51
C ARG A 635 2.56 8.59 -6.01
N MET A 636 2.64 9.85 -6.44
CA MET A 636 3.87 10.48 -6.94
C MET A 636 4.68 11.18 -5.85
N ASP A 637 4.15 11.23 -4.64
CA ASP A 637 4.83 11.76 -3.46
C ASP A 637 6.16 11.08 -3.21
N ASP A 638 7.14 11.87 -2.75
CA ASP A 638 8.53 11.46 -2.53
C ASP A 638 9.25 10.82 -3.73
N LYS A 639 8.63 10.83 -4.92
CA LYS A 639 9.18 10.31 -6.18
C LYS A 639 9.46 11.45 -7.15
N SER A 640 10.43 12.29 -6.78
CA SER A 640 10.86 13.46 -7.58
C SER A 640 11.15 13.10 -9.04
N HIS A 641 11.77 11.96 -9.32
CA HIS A 641 12.01 11.45 -10.67
C HIS A 641 10.72 11.23 -11.48
N LEU A 642 9.63 10.74 -10.87
CA LEU A 642 8.33 10.60 -11.55
C LEU A 642 7.66 11.94 -11.79
N VAL A 643 7.73 12.86 -10.81
CA VAL A 643 7.20 14.22 -10.94
C VAL A 643 7.90 14.96 -12.08
N GLN A 644 9.24 14.91 -12.10
CA GLN A 644 10.04 15.51 -13.17
C GLN A 644 9.72 14.90 -14.53
N GLY A 645 9.67 13.57 -14.64
CA GLY A 645 9.31 12.92 -15.89
C GLY A 645 7.91 13.27 -16.37
N LEU A 646 6.93 13.39 -15.45
CA LEU A 646 5.58 13.80 -15.81
C LEU A 646 5.57 15.25 -16.30
N LEU A 647 6.22 16.17 -15.59
CA LEU A 647 6.36 17.58 -16.00
C LEU A 647 7.05 17.72 -17.36
N GLN A 648 8.07 16.91 -17.66
CA GLN A 648 8.69 16.86 -18.99
C GLN A 648 7.66 16.49 -20.06
N VAL A 649 6.81 15.49 -19.82
CA VAL A 649 5.76 15.11 -20.77
C VAL A 649 4.71 16.21 -20.92
N MET A 650 4.26 16.82 -19.82
CA MET A 650 3.24 17.88 -19.84
C MET A 650 3.72 19.16 -20.53
N CYS A 651 5.00 19.50 -20.40
CA CYS A 651 5.55 20.76 -20.91
C CYS A 651 6.25 20.63 -22.26
N ARG A 652 6.85 19.47 -22.57
CA ARG A 652 7.75 19.28 -23.71
C ARG A 652 7.43 18.07 -24.58
N GLU A 653 6.43 17.26 -24.21
CA GLU A 653 6.07 16.01 -24.93
C GLU A 653 7.26 15.03 -25.06
N THR A 654 8.13 15.03 -24.04
CA THR A 654 9.30 14.15 -23.95
C THR A 654 9.45 13.58 -22.55
N CYS A 655 10.16 12.48 -22.43
CA CYS A 655 10.63 11.95 -21.15
C CYS A 655 11.99 11.32 -21.40
N GLU A 656 13.03 11.82 -20.74
CA GLU A 656 14.41 11.36 -20.98
C GLU A 656 14.67 9.98 -20.37
N ASP A 657 14.06 9.71 -19.20
CA ASP A 657 14.16 8.44 -18.52
C ASP A 657 13.04 7.49 -18.98
N GLU A 658 13.42 6.50 -19.79
CA GLU A 658 12.50 5.49 -20.30
C GLU A 658 11.88 4.63 -19.16
N GLN A 659 12.56 4.44 -18.01
CA GLN A 659 11.96 3.74 -16.87
C GLN A 659 10.84 4.56 -16.23
N VAL A 660 11.06 5.87 -16.09
CA VAL A 660 10.04 6.80 -15.58
C VAL A 660 8.84 6.82 -16.53
N LEU A 661 9.09 7.02 -17.82
CA LEU A 661 8.03 7.05 -18.84
C LEU A 661 7.13 5.82 -18.75
N ARG A 662 7.72 4.64 -18.65
CA ARG A 662 6.98 3.38 -18.57
C ARG A 662 6.12 3.25 -17.33
N ARG A 663 6.59 3.73 -16.18
CA ARG A 663 5.78 3.80 -14.95
C ARG A 663 4.59 4.74 -15.13
N LEU A 664 4.79 5.88 -15.80
CA LEU A 664 3.73 6.83 -16.12
C LEU A 664 2.72 6.25 -17.12
N GLU A 665 3.18 5.46 -18.11
CA GLU A 665 2.30 4.74 -19.05
C GLU A 665 1.44 3.69 -18.35
N GLY A 666 2.05 2.88 -17.48
CA GLY A 666 1.33 1.88 -16.67
C GLY A 666 0.32 2.52 -15.72
N ALA A 667 0.65 3.69 -15.16
CA ALA A 667 -0.26 4.50 -14.36
C ALA A 667 -1.41 5.12 -15.16
N GLY A 668 -1.34 5.13 -16.51
CA GLY A 668 -2.37 5.70 -17.37
C GLY A 668 -2.27 7.21 -17.56
N LEU A 669 -1.25 7.88 -17.02
CA LEU A 669 -1.11 9.34 -17.11
C LEU A 669 -0.61 9.82 -18.48
N VAL A 670 0.20 9.00 -19.14
CA VAL A 670 0.80 9.31 -20.44
C VAL A 670 0.54 8.20 -21.44
N ARG A 671 0.77 8.51 -22.72
CA ARG A 671 0.70 7.55 -23.81
C ARG A 671 1.75 7.87 -24.87
N ARG A 672 2.23 6.81 -25.53
CA ARG A 672 3.09 6.91 -26.70
C ARG A 672 2.27 6.70 -27.98
N GLU A 673 2.30 7.67 -28.89
CA GLU A 673 1.76 7.56 -30.25
C GLU A 673 2.91 7.64 -31.25
N GLY A 674 3.30 6.48 -31.79
CA GLY A 674 4.51 6.37 -32.61
C GLY A 674 5.75 6.73 -31.81
N HIS A 675 6.42 7.83 -32.19
CA HIS A 675 7.60 8.34 -31.47
C HIS A 675 7.28 9.50 -30.53
N GLN A 676 6.04 9.99 -30.51
CA GLN A 676 5.63 11.11 -29.66
C GLN A 676 5.14 10.60 -28.30
N ILE A 677 5.56 11.29 -27.25
CA ILE A 677 5.14 11.04 -25.88
C ILE A 677 4.24 12.19 -25.48
N GLN A 678 2.99 11.88 -25.14
CA GLN A 678 2.03 12.93 -24.82
C GLN A 678 1.24 12.57 -23.55
N PRO A 679 0.67 13.58 -22.87
CA PRO A 679 -0.33 13.35 -21.84
C PRO A 679 -1.46 12.49 -22.41
N ARG A 680 -2.01 11.56 -21.62
CA ARG A 680 -3.10 10.72 -22.12
C ARG A 680 -4.34 11.54 -22.49
N CYS A 681 -4.64 12.57 -21.69
CA CYS A 681 -5.74 13.49 -21.94
C CYS A 681 -5.41 14.90 -21.48
N ARG A 682 -6.20 15.87 -21.94
CA ARG A 682 -6.03 17.30 -21.62
C ARG A 682 -6.23 17.58 -20.14
N LEU A 683 -7.15 16.89 -19.48
CA LEU A 683 -7.37 17.01 -18.03
C LEU A 683 -6.06 16.83 -17.26
N TYR A 684 -5.32 15.75 -17.55
CA TYR A 684 -4.02 15.52 -16.92
C TYR A 684 -2.99 16.59 -17.28
N ALA A 685 -2.97 17.00 -18.55
CA ALA A 685 -2.04 18.03 -19.03
C ALA A 685 -2.17 19.35 -18.28
N GLU A 686 -3.39 19.83 -18.08
CA GLU A 686 -3.63 21.11 -17.43
C GLU A 686 -3.53 20.98 -15.91
N TYR A 687 -4.16 19.96 -15.32
CA TYR A 687 -4.19 19.80 -13.86
C TYR A 687 -2.80 19.57 -13.25
N PHE A 688 -2.02 18.60 -13.75
CA PHE A 688 -0.71 18.31 -13.17
C PHE A 688 0.32 19.41 -13.43
N LYS A 689 0.16 20.18 -14.51
CA LYS A 689 1.01 21.35 -14.76
C LYS A 689 0.77 22.47 -13.75
N GLU A 690 -0.45 22.61 -13.23
CA GLU A 690 -0.80 23.59 -12.21
C GLU A 690 -0.36 23.14 -10.80
N HIS A 691 -0.47 21.84 -10.50
CA HIS A 691 -0.31 21.31 -9.15
C HIS A 691 1.06 20.69 -8.85
N LEU A 692 1.88 20.42 -9.87
CA LEU A 692 3.26 19.94 -9.70
C LEU A 692 4.26 21.07 -9.96
N HIS A 693 5.32 21.07 -9.16
CA HIS A 693 6.42 22.03 -9.27
C HIS A 693 7.75 21.26 -9.34
N GLU A 694 8.75 21.85 -10.01
CA GLU A 694 10.08 21.25 -10.20
C GLU A 694 10.90 21.13 -8.92
#